data_AF-A0A1I2BEW7-F1
#
_entry.id   AF-A0A1I2BEW7-F1
#
_cell.length_a   1.000
_cell.length_b   1.000
_cell.length_c   1.000
_cell.angle_alpha   90.00
_cell.angle_beta   90.00
_cell.angle_gamma   90.00
#
_symmetry.space_group_name_H-M   'P 1'
#
loop_
_entity.id
_entity.type
_entity.pdbx_description
1 polymer ?
#
loop_
_entity_poly.entity_id
_entity_poly.type
_entity_poly.pdbx_seq_one_letter_code
_entity_poly.pdbx_strand_id
1 'polypeptide(L)'
;MKARLIRKFIAVIMTLVLVLQGMSTTFFAEGAAKQVTTTITNLKILNLAKEETNKIFYTASFYLSMDWDASANGSDLKEGDYFTVSLPEQMKLPSDSSALDFNLYAPDESSVMATAHVTPKPSGGGSVKVTFTDWVENKYNVKGNMMLAANFVISKITKDDTNTFKATVNAEVSEQSSEAEIGIVITADKDLNNEAITKWGEKDSDSNYHANWIGRINHMKATLSNAVISDSLLGTGEKFIPESIALEKVVMDSKGFIKSVIEKIDLSDKLTMSEDNQAFTINLGNVNGDQYRIRYKSTYTPGTILKNKLKLTSSEKTLSYIATYRSAASGGSGAGDLANKIKIIKVDSENEQTKLSDAVFKITRVADGKEFEITTNVDGEAITEKLIAGDYKIKELTPPAGFELNDEELTVTVSDGNAVIKTIKNKPVKTSVSVNKKWIGSTEDAATVHLYADNRDTGKSATLNALSGWKYTFDNLRKFDADGSEIEYSVKEAVPKGYKVNYSGNMEEGFVIINTKESTDITAIKRWEGGPSEKPTIWFKLYRKVEGETEVKPVEKIAEEALLDGKASVTWKSLPKTDDNGKEYIYSVKEGELKEGEFIEKAPDNYIKTENGLTVTNKYYSPKIEITGKKLWENEEGKPTAKLQLYKNEKAEGSPVELNADKMEHTWKNLDKTDDDGNEYVYTVKEVYEENGNIKIGNAWYKVTYEGDAQKGFVIKNKKLPPITPMTPPTRAVKVTKLWKDHNGGAISAPTDKITVELYKDGNPTGKKLELTKANNWSGVFKDLEVANGLGSTEYYKYTVKEAGENGNTIKFDGKQYKVIYKGSMKDGLTITNQKEAPPTPSTPSTSTPPQSTSTTPDKPTDTQNTEKPSASNTSISKTLPKTGAEANLSIYAWIMLVSGVLLLLLDYKRRAHTK
;
A
#
# COMPACT_ATOMS: atom_id res chain seq x y z
N MET A 1 -66.82 -80.26 -28.35
CA MET A 1 -65.99 -81.24 -27.60
C MET A 1 -64.71 -81.55 -28.38
N LYS A 2 -63.61 -80.78 -28.22
CA LYS A 2 -62.32 -81.08 -28.90
C LYS A 2 -61.04 -80.54 -28.22
N ALA A 3 -61.14 -80.07 -26.97
CA ALA A 3 -60.07 -79.34 -26.26
C ALA A 3 -59.58 -80.02 -24.95
N ARG A 4 -59.80 -81.34 -24.79
CA ARG A 4 -59.42 -82.10 -23.56
C ARG A 4 -58.35 -83.19 -23.76
N LEU A 5 -57.91 -83.45 -25.00
CA LEU A 5 -56.85 -84.45 -25.27
C LEU A 5 -55.44 -83.84 -25.34
N ILE A 6 -55.27 -82.67 -26.00
CA ILE A 6 -53.95 -82.05 -26.22
C ILE A 6 -53.21 -81.74 -24.90
N ARG A 7 -53.95 -81.37 -23.84
CA ARG A 7 -53.36 -81.12 -22.51
C ARG A 7 -52.81 -82.35 -21.79
N LYS A 8 -53.05 -83.59 -22.27
CA LYS A 8 -52.46 -84.81 -21.67
C LYS A 8 -51.18 -85.31 -22.34
N PHE A 9 -50.86 -84.85 -23.56
CA PHE A 9 -49.64 -85.30 -24.25
C PHE A 9 -48.38 -84.49 -23.85
N ILE A 10 -48.55 -83.18 -23.63
CA ILE A 10 -47.44 -82.27 -23.24
C ILE A 10 -46.91 -82.60 -21.83
N ALA A 11 -47.79 -83.04 -20.91
CA ALA A 11 -47.42 -83.34 -19.52
C ALA A 11 -46.43 -84.53 -19.37
N VAL A 12 -46.47 -85.50 -20.30
CA VAL A 12 -45.62 -86.71 -20.25
C VAL A 12 -44.22 -86.44 -20.79
N ILE A 13 -44.09 -85.54 -21.77
CA ILE A 13 -42.77 -85.18 -22.33
C ILE A 13 -41.96 -84.35 -21.33
N MET A 14 -42.59 -83.46 -20.56
CA MET A 14 -41.92 -82.71 -19.49
C MET A 14 -41.44 -83.58 -18.33
N THR A 15 -42.06 -84.73 -18.07
CA THR A 15 -41.64 -85.63 -16.96
C THR A 15 -40.44 -86.51 -17.30
N LEU A 16 -40.09 -86.69 -18.59
CA LEU A 16 -38.93 -87.51 -18.97
C LEU A 16 -37.62 -86.72 -19.08
N VAL A 17 -37.68 -85.42 -19.40
CA VAL A 17 -36.49 -84.55 -19.49
C VAL A 17 -35.89 -84.26 -18.10
N LEU A 18 -36.71 -84.19 -17.05
CA LEU A 18 -36.28 -83.91 -15.67
C LEU A 18 -35.59 -85.06 -14.94
N VAL A 19 -35.49 -86.26 -15.54
CA VAL A 19 -34.88 -87.45 -14.92
C VAL A 19 -33.44 -87.71 -15.43
N LEU A 20 -33.00 -86.99 -16.46
CA LEU A 20 -31.71 -87.22 -17.14
C LEU A 20 -30.61 -86.19 -16.84
N GLN A 21 -30.81 -85.30 -15.86
CA GLN A 21 -29.76 -84.45 -15.29
C GLN A 21 -29.61 -84.64 -13.76
N GLY A 22 -30.08 -85.78 -13.24
CA GLY A 22 -29.97 -86.17 -11.83
C GLY A 22 -28.60 -86.69 -11.41
N MET A 23 -27.50 -86.07 -11.87
CA MET A 23 -26.14 -86.34 -11.40
C MET A 23 -25.32 -85.05 -11.33
N SER A 24 -24.51 -84.93 -10.27
CA SER A 24 -23.41 -83.96 -10.15
C SER A 24 -23.76 -82.46 -10.22
N THR A 25 -24.42 -81.94 -9.18
CA THR A 25 -24.13 -80.59 -8.65
C THR A 25 -24.47 -80.51 -7.16
N THR A 26 -23.45 -80.43 -6.31
CA THR A 26 -23.64 -80.01 -4.90
C THR A 26 -23.72 -78.48 -4.87
N PHE A 27 -24.89 -77.94 -4.55
CA PHE A 27 -25.04 -76.52 -4.25
C PHE A 27 -24.31 -76.20 -2.94
N PHE A 28 -23.13 -75.58 -3.05
CA PHE A 28 -22.52 -74.86 -1.93
C PHE A 28 -23.23 -73.52 -1.74
N ALA A 29 -23.29 -73.04 -0.49
CA ALA A 29 -23.81 -71.71 -0.20
C ALA A 29 -22.84 -70.65 -0.74
N GLU A 30 -23.39 -69.65 -1.44
CA GLU A 30 -22.61 -68.54 -1.99
C GLU A 30 -22.04 -67.69 -0.85
N GLY A 31 -20.70 -67.69 -0.71
CA GLY A 31 -19.99 -67.06 0.41
C GLY A 31 -19.35 -68.02 1.43
N ALA A 32 -19.44 -69.35 1.23
CA ALA A 32 -18.68 -70.29 2.04
C ALA A 32 -17.21 -70.42 1.56
N ALA A 33 -16.26 -70.25 2.48
CA ALA A 33 -14.83 -70.47 2.28
C ALA A 33 -14.52 -71.85 1.66
N LYS A 34 -13.86 -71.87 0.49
CA LYS A 34 -13.57 -73.09 -0.29
C LYS A 34 -12.06 -73.40 -0.34
N GLN A 35 -11.75 -74.66 -0.65
CA GLN A 35 -10.41 -75.04 -1.04
C GLN A 35 -10.16 -74.66 -2.51
N VAL A 36 -9.02 -74.03 -2.81
CA VAL A 36 -8.71 -73.46 -4.12
C VAL A 36 -7.53 -74.15 -4.80
N THR A 37 -7.51 -74.14 -6.12
CA THR A 37 -6.45 -74.76 -6.92
C THR A 37 -5.14 -74.01 -6.71
N THR A 38 -4.07 -74.69 -6.31
CA THR A 38 -2.77 -74.06 -6.05
C THR A 38 -1.65 -75.05 -6.35
N THR A 39 -0.52 -74.55 -6.85
CA THR A 39 0.69 -75.35 -7.09
C THR A 39 1.86 -74.81 -6.29
N ILE A 40 2.79 -75.67 -5.89
CA ILE A 40 4.14 -75.24 -5.50
C ILE A 40 4.96 -75.20 -6.79
N THR A 41 5.37 -74.00 -7.19
CA THR A 41 6.18 -73.79 -8.39
C THR A 41 7.67 -73.99 -8.13
N ASN A 42 8.08 -73.96 -6.84
CA ASN A 42 9.47 -74.07 -6.42
C ASN A 42 9.55 -74.64 -5.00
N LEU A 43 10.25 -75.77 -4.80
CA LEU A 43 10.52 -76.33 -3.48
C LEU A 43 12.02 -76.26 -3.20
N LYS A 44 12.41 -75.55 -2.13
CA LYS A 44 13.80 -75.23 -1.83
C LYS A 44 14.16 -75.46 -0.37
N ILE A 45 15.43 -75.72 -0.13
CA ILE A 45 16.01 -75.77 1.22
C ILE A 45 17.03 -74.63 1.33
N LEU A 46 16.79 -73.73 2.28
CA LEU A 46 17.64 -72.57 2.54
C LEU A 46 18.32 -72.70 3.91
N ASN A 47 19.56 -72.22 4.04
CA ASN A 47 20.27 -72.17 5.31
C ASN A 47 19.70 -71.07 6.24
N LEU A 48 20.23 -70.94 7.47
CA LEU A 48 19.77 -69.91 8.43
C LEU A 48 20.13 -68.46 8.05
N ALA A 49 20.90 -68.25 6.98
CA ALA A 49 21.09 -66.94 6.34
C ALA A 49 20.04 -66.66 5.22
N LYS A 50 19.12 -67.60 4.97
CA LYS A 50 18.17 -67.64 3.84
C LYS A 50 18.82 -67.85 2.46
N GLU A 51 20.04 -68.36 2.41
CA GLU A 51 20.74 -68.71 1.16
C GLU A 51 20.38 -70.14 0.74
N GLU A 52 20.14 -70.35 -0.55
CA GLU A 52 19.83 -71.67 -1.11
C GLU A 52 21.04 -72.61 -1.09
N THR A 53 20.84 -73.88 -0.74
CA THR A 53 21.93 -74.85 -0.65
C THR A 53 21.53 -76.25 -1.12
N ASN A 54 22.44 -76.90 -1.84
CA ASN A 54 22.31 -78.30 -2.27
C ASN A 54 22.90 -79.31 -1.26
N LYS A 55 23.36 -78.83 -0.09
CA LYS A 55 23.90 -79.66 0.99
C LYS A 55 23.60 -79.09 2.37
N ILE A 56 23.20 -79.92 3.34
CA ILE A 56 23.02 -79.53 4.75
C ILE A 56 23.51 -80.64 5.68
N PHE A 57 24.06 -80.25 6.84
CA PHE A 57 24.53 -81.16 7.87
C PHE A 57 23.36 -81.78 8.65
N TYR A 58 23.42 -83.09 8.96
CA TYR A 58 22.25 -83.87 9.41
C TYR A 58 21.55 -83.41 10.70
N THR A 59 22.18 -82.59 11.55
CA THR A 59 21.56 -82.00 12.75
C THR A 59 21.13 -80.53 12.60
N ALA A 60 21.46 -79.88 11.48
CA ALA A 60 21.24 -78.45 11.32
C ALA A 60 19.75 -78.08 11.26
N SER A 61 19.45 -76.85 11.66
CA SER A 61 18.18 -76.18 11.36
C SER A 61 18.28 -75.45 10.02
N PHE A 62 17.19 -75.45 9.27
CA PHE A 62 17.10 -74.86 7.93
C PHE A 62 15.67 -74.35 7.68
N TYR A 63 15.46 -73.73 6.52
CA TYR A 63 14.14 -73.36 6.04
C TYR A 63 13.73 -74.24 4.87
N LEU A 64 12.53 -74.84 4.96
CA LEU A 64 11.82 -75.33 3.78
C LEU A 64 11.09 -74.13 3.16
N SER A 65 11.51 -73.71 1.97
CA SER A 65 10.93 -72.59 1.24
C SER A 65 10.09 -73.11 0.08
N MET A 66 8.90 -72.54 -0.08
CA MET A 66 7.89 -72.95 -1.06
C MET A 66 7.35 -71.71 -1.77
N ASP A 67 7.71 -71.55 -3.05
CA ASP A 67 7.02 -70.60 -3.92
C ASP A 67 5.71 -71.26 -4.38
N TRP A 68 4.59 -70.57 -4.21
CA TRP A 68 3.25 -71.08 -4.44
C TRP A 68 2.46 -70.18 -5.40
N ASP A 69 1.63 -70.77 -6.25
CA ASP A 69 0.88 -70.07 -7.29
C ASP A 69 -0.60 -70.48 -7.27
N ALA A 70 -1.49 -69.52 -7.04
CA ALA A 70 -2.94 -69.66 -7.02
C ALA A 70 -3.62 -68.90 -8.18
N SER A 71 -2.85 -68.45 -9.18
CA SER A 71 -3.35 -67.69 -10.36
C SER A 71 -4.39 -68.45 -11.20
N ALA A 72 -4.39 -69.78 -11.11
CA ALA A 72 -5.38 -70.66 -11.74
C ALA A 72 -6.84 -70.38 -11.33
N ASN A 73 -7.06 -69.70 -10.19
CA ASN A 73 -8.40 -69.28 -9.73
C ASN A 73 -8.83 -67.92 -10.31
N GLY A 74 -8.06 -67.33 -11.22
CA GLY A 74 -8.41 -66.09 -11.90
C GLY A 74 -8.60 -64.93 -10.91
N SER A 75 -9.81 -64.37 -10.90
CA SER A 75 -10.23 -63.28 -10.02
C SER A 75 -11.24 -63.73 -8.95
N ASP A 76 -11.33 -65.04 -8.71
CA ASP A 76 -12.48 -65.68 -8.06
C ASP A 76 -12.12 -66.16 -6.63
N LEU A 77 -11.00 -65.65 -6.09
CA LEU A 77 -10.56 -65.80 -4.71
C LEU A 77 -11.28 -64.76 -3.82
N LYS A 78 -11.66 -65.18 -2.62
CA LYS A 78 -12.32 -64.32 -1.60
C LYS A 78 -11.68 -64.50 -0.22
N GLU A 79 -12.08 -63.64 0.73
CA GLU A 79 -11.73 -63.86 2.15
C GLU A 79 -12.13 -65.27 2.60
N GLY A 80 -11.25 -65.94 3.34
CA GLY A 80 -11.48 -67.27 3.90
C GLY A 80 -11.17 -68.44 2.95
N ASP A 81 -11.04 -68.20 1.63
CA ASP A 81 -10.56 -69.22 0.69
C ASP A 81 -9.16 -69.72 1.08
N TYR A 82 -8.87 -71.00 0.83
CA TYR A 82 -7.65 -71.62 1.35
C TYR A 82 -7.05 -72.70 0.45
N PHE A 83 -5.77 -72.99 0.69
CA PHE A 83 -5.12 -74.20 0.19
C PHE A 83 -4.36 -74.90 1.33
N THR A 84 -4.06 -76.19 1.16
CA THR A 84 -3.29 -76.96 2.13
C THR A 84 -2.03 -77.53 1.52
N VAL A 85 -0.97 -77.72 2.32
CA VAL A 85 0.30 -78.32 1.89
C VAL A 85 0.69 -79.42 2.88
N SER A 86 0.81 -80.65 2.42
CA SER A 86 1.40 -81.76 3.19
C SER A 86 2.92 -81.68 3.15
N LEU A 87 3.55 -81.79 4.31
CA LEU A 87 4.99 -81.55 4.49
C LEU A 87 5.81 -82.86 4.54
N PRO A 88 7.09 -82.85 4.09
CA PRO A 88 7.91 -84.06 3.99
C PRO A 88 8.04 -84.81 5.32
N GLU A 89 7.75 -86.12 5.32
CA GLU A 89 7.80 -86.97 6.51
C GLU A 89 9.20 -87.08 7.15
N GLN A 90 10.25 -86.85 6.38
CA GLN A 90 11.65 -86.86 6.82
C GLN A 90 12.08 -85.54 7.50
N MET A 91 11.23 -84.51 7.46
CA MET A 91 11.43 -83.25 8.16
C MET A 91 10.52 -83.16 9.38
N LYS A 92 10.98 -82.49 10.44
CA LYS A 92 10.16 -82.07 11.58
C LYS A 92 10.29 -80.57 11.74
N LEU A 93 9.21 -79.91 12.11
CA LEU A 93 9.27 -78.50 12.54
C LEU A 93 9.76 -78.45 13.99
N PRO A 94 10.70 -77.55 14.35
CA PRO A 94 11.05 -77.30 15.75
C PRO A 94 9.82 -76.74 16.48
N SER A 95 9.28 -77.53 17.41
CA SER A 95 8.04 -77.31 18.17
C SER A 95 8.01 -76.07 19.07
N ASP A 96 9.06 -75.26 18.99
CA ASP A 96 9.39 -74.17 19.88
C ASP A 96 9.92 -72.92 19.13
N SER A 97 10.21 -72.98 17.82
CA SER A 97 10.61 -71.82 17.00
C SER A 97 9.83 -71.66 15.70
N SER A 98 9.19 -72.73 15.20
CA SER A 98 8.16 -72.60 14.19
C SER A 98 6.94 -71.94 14.81
N ALA A 99 6.66 -70.69 14.42
CA ALA A 99 5.36 -70.09 14.67
C ALA A 99 4.30 -70.99 14.02
N LEU A 100 3.36 -71.50 14.82
CA LEU A 100 2.26 -72.33 14.32
C LEU A 100 1.30 -71.48 13.48
N ASP A 101 1.18 -70.19 13.80
CA ASP A 101 0.41 -69.20 13.06
C ASP A 101 1.35 -68.08 12.60
N PHE A 102 1.38 -67.78 11.30
CA PHE A 102 2.15 -66.66 10.76
C PHE A 102 1.46 -65.99 9.57
N ASN A 103 1.75 -64.71 9.36
CA ASN A 103 1.22 -63.92 8.26
C ASN A 103 2.04 -64.12 6.99
N LEU A 104 1.36 -64.12 5.84
CA LEU A 104 1.93 -63.80 4.55
C LEU A 104 1.61 -62.33 4.24
N TYR A 105 2.64 -61.51 4.07
CA TYR A 105 2.47 -60.07 3.81
C TYR A 105 2.40 -59.74 2.32
N ALA A 106 1.66 -58.69 1.99
CA ALA A 106 1.62 -58.10 0.66
C ALA A 106 2.93 -57.34 0.34
N PRO A 107 3.11 -56.82 -0.89
CA PRO A 107 4.33 -56.09 -1.28
C PRO A 107 4.54 -54.73 -0.59
N ASP A 108 3.60 -54.30 0.25
CA ASP A 108 3.70 -53.12 1.13
C ASP A 108 4.31 -53.45 2.52
N GLU A 109 4.74 -54.70 2.72
CA GLU A 109 5.32 -55.26 3.95
C GLU A 109 4.45 -55.08 5.22
N SER A 110 3.16 -54.75 5.08
CA SER A 110 2.29 -54.33 6.19
C SER A 110 0.86 -54.88 6.10
N SER A 111 0.26 -54.94 4.92
CA SER A 111 -1.02 -55.62 4.70
C SER A 111 -0.83 -57.13 4.77
N VAL A 112 -1.71 -57.83 5.51
CA VAL A 112 -1.72 -59.29 5.55
C VAL A 112 -2.60 -59.80 4.41
N MET A 113 -2.02 -60.55 3.47
CA MET A 113 -2.77 -61.13 2.34
C MET A 113 -3.31 -62.54 2.60
N ALA A 114 -2.69 -63.24 3.55
CA ALA A 114 -3.12 -64.56 4.00
C ALA A 114 -2.52 -64.87 5.37
N THR A 115 -3.15 -65.79 6.09
CA THR A 115 -2.64 -66.38 7.33
C THR A 115 -2.30 -67.85 7.09
N ALA A 116 -1.19 -68.32 7.63
CA ALA A 116 -0.71 -69.69 7.51
C ALA A 116 -0.69 -70.37 8.88
N HIS A 117 -1.50 -71.41 9.03
CA HIS A 117 -1.53 -72.28 10.21
C HIS A 117 -0.79 -73.59 9.93
N VAL A 118 0.03 -74.08 10.88
CA VAL A 118 0.83 -75.29 10.73
C VAL A 118 0.48 -76.34 11.78
N THR A 119 0.16 -77.54 11.32
CA THR A 119 -0.15 -78.72 12.13
C THR A 119 1.01 -79.73 12.02
N PRO A 120 2.08 -79.63 12.86
CA PRO A 120 3.23 -80.52 12.79
C PRO A 120 2.91 -81.93 13.34
N LYS A 121 3.52 -82.97 12.76
CA LYS A 121 3.48 -84.34 13.30
C LYS A 121 4.77 -84.61 14.12
N PRO A 122 4.68 -85.07 15.38
CA PRO A 122 5.87 -85.38 16.20
C PRO A 122 6.83 -86.41 15.58
N SER A 123 6.31 -87.30 14.72
CA SER A 123 7.05 -88.30 13.95
C SER A 123 7.74 -87.76 12.69
N GLY A 124 7.65 -86.46 12.41
CA GLY A 124 7.98 -85.84 11.13
C GLY A 124 6.79 -85.76 10.18
N GLY A 125 6.86 -84.81 9.25
CA GLY A 125 5.76 -84.34 8.43
C GLY A 125 4.82 -83.40 9.17
N GLY A 126 3.68 -83.12 8.55
CA GLY A 126 2.66 -82.20 9.05
C GLY A 126 1.84 -81.67 7.88
N SER A 127 1.01 -80.65 8.15
CA SER A 127 0.36 -79.86 7.11
C SER A 127 0.44 -78.37 7.41
N VAL A 128 0.40 -77.54 6.36
CA VAL A 128 0.08 -76.12 6.43
C VAL A 128 -1.31 -75.91 5.86
N LYS A 129 -2.12 -75.02 6.44
CA LYS A 129 -3.28 -74.41 5.80
C LYS A 129 -3.00 -72.92 5.62
N VAL A 130 -3.01 -72.45 4.38
CA VAL A 130 -2.94 -71.00 4.06
C VAL A 130 -4.35 -70.53 3.73
N THR A 131 -4.81 -69.49 4.42
CA THR A 131 -6.17 -68.92 4.31
C THR A 131 -6.06 -67.45 3.92
N PHE A 132 -6.66 -67.05 2.81
CA PHE A 132 -6.61 -65.68 2.28
C PHE A 132 -7.49 -64.71 3.08
N THR A 133 -7.07 -63.44 3.14
CA THR A 133 -7.82 -62.32 3.71
C THR A 133 -8.64 -61.61 2.62
N ASP A 134 -9.45 -60.62 3.01
CA ASP A 134 -10.11 -59.65 2.13
C ASP A 134 -9.16 -59.02 1.09
N TRP A 135 -7.87 -58.92 1.41
CA TRP A 135 -6.83 -58.40 0.52
C TRP A 135 -6.81 -59.08 -0.85
N VAL A 136 -7.15 -60.37 -1.02
CA VAL A 136 -7.14 -60.99 -2.36
C VAL A 136 -8.30 -60.56 -3.25
N GLU A 137 -9.33 -59.91 -2.71
CA GLU A 137 -10.47 -59.50 -3.51
C GLU A 137 -10.09 -58.48 -4.60
N ASN A 138 -10.79 -58.59 -5.74
CA ASN A 138 -10.56 -57.83 -6.98
C ASN A 138 -9.17 -58.03 -7.62
N LYS A 139 -8.34 -58.96 -7.11
CA LYS A 139 -7.01 -59.28 -7.68
C LYS A 139 -7.03 -60.59 -8.46
N TYR A 140 -6.07 -60.74 -9.36
CA TYR A 140 -5.75 -61.98 -10.06
C TYR A 140 -4.23 -62.22 -10.00
N ASN A 141 -3.71 -63.29 -10.63
CA ASN A 141 -2.28 -63.64 -10.60
C ASN A 141 -1.73 -63.88 -9.17
N VAL A 142 -2.59 -64.24 -8.23
CA VAL A 142 -2.27 -64.33 -6.80
C VAL A 142 -1.30 -65.48 -6.54
N LYS A 143 -0.13 -65.15 -5.98
CA LYS A 143 1.00 -66.07 -5.77
C LYS A 143 1.95 -65.50 -4.73
N GLY A 144 2.88 -66.31 -4.22
CA GLY A 144 3.84 -65.86 -3.23
C GLY A 144 4.87 -66.90 -2.82
N ASN A 145 5.44 -66.69 -1.64
CA ASN A 145 6.39 -67.59 -1.00
C ASN A 145 5.97 -67.84 0.46
N MET A 146 6.25 -69.03 0.98
CA MET A 146 6.29 -69.28 2.41
C MET A 146 7.58 -70.01 2.80
N MET A 147 8.11 -69.67 3.97
CA MET A 147 9.27 -70.30 4.60
C MET A 147 8.87 -70.93 5.92
N LEU A 148 9.20 -72.21 6.10
CA LEU A 148 9.00 -72.94 7.35
C LEU A 148 10.33 -73.30 7.98
N ALA A 149 10.50 -73.02 9.27
CA ALA A 149 11.62 -73.58 10.04
C ALA A 149 11.51 -75.11 10.12
N ALA A 150 12.62 -75.83 9.90
CA ALA A 150 12.67 -77.29 9.87
C ALA A 150 14.02 -77.87 10.34
N ASN A 151 13.98 -79.12 10.78
CA ASN A 151 15.11 -80.01 11.04
C ASN A 151 14.84 -81.38 10.41
N PHE A 152 15.88 -82.19 10.19
CA PHE A 152 15.68 -83.58 9.77
C PHE A 152 15.21 -84.48 10.92
N VAL A 153 14.38 -85.46 10.59
CA VAL A 153 14.13 -86.65 11.42
C VAL A 153 15.26 -87.63 11.13
N ILE A 154 16.24 -87.70 12.03
CA ILE A 154 17.53 -88.39 11.80
C ILE A 154 17.37 -89.89 11.45
N SER A 155 16.28 -90.53 11.87
CA SER A 155 15.94 -91.93 11.54
C SER A 155 15.28 -92.14 10.16
N LYS A 156 14.94 -91.06 9.43
CA LYS A 156 14.29 -91.09 8.11
C LYS A 156 15.17 -90.51 6.99
N ILE A 157 16.48 -90.35 7.24
CA ILE A 157 17.44 -89.77 6.28
C ILE A 157 18.68 -90.66 6.12
N THR A 158 19.23 -90.70 4.91
CA THR A 158 20.53 -91.30 4.61
C THR A 158 21.64 -90.25 4.82
N LYS A 159 22.75 -90.65 5.44
CA LYS A 159 23.90 -89.78 5.70
C LYS A 159 24.96 -89.89 4.61
N ASP A 160 25.59 -88.77 4.29
CA ASP A 160 26.56 -88.54 3.21
C ASP A 160 26.04 -88.95 1.81
N ASP A 161 24.71 -88.84 1.61
CA ASP A 161 24.00 -89.19 0.37
C ASP A 161 22.87 -88.20 0.05
N THR A 162 22.30 -88.28 -1.16
CA THR A 162 21.19 -87.44 -1.62
C THR A 162 19.86 -87.97 -1.12
N ASN A 163 19.09 -87.10 -0.45
CA ASN A 163 17.76 -87.39 0.08
C ASN A 163 16.73 -86.55 -0.69
N THR A 164 15.62 -87.16 -1.11
CA THR A 164 14.52 -86.47 -1.80
C THR A 164 13.34 -86.24 -0.85
N PHE A 165 12.80 -85.02 -0.87
CA PHE A 165 11.69 -84.57 -0.03
C PHE A 165 10.54 -84.11 -0.92
N LYS A 166 9.31 -84.50 -0.59
CA LYS A 166 8.09 -84.13 -1.31
C LYS A 166 7.22 -83.20 -0.48
N ALA A 167 6.65 -82.18 -1.12
CA ALA A 167 5.54 -81.40 -0.59
C ALA A 167 4.35 -81.52 -1.55
N THR A 168 3.16 -81.83 -1.02
CA THR A 168 1.95 -82.10 -1.82
C THR A 168 0.86 -81.09 -1.45
N VAL A 169 0.51 -80.21 -2.38
CA VAL A 169 -0.60 -79.26 -2.25
C VAL A 169 -1.92 -80.01 -2.38
N ASN A 170 -2.93 -79.63 -1.58
CA ASN A 170 -4.31 -80.14 -1.64
C ASN A 170 -4.42 -81.68 -1.68
N ALA A 171 -3.57 -82.38 -0.93
CA ALA A 171 -3.45 -83.85 -0.96
C ALA A 171 -4.75 -84.64 -0.66
N GLU A 172 -5.76 -83.97 -0.08
CA GLU A 172 -7.07 -84.55 0.24
C GLU A 172 -8.05 -84.52 -0.96
N VAL A 173 -7.73 -83.78 -2.04
CA VAL A 173 -8.59 -83.56 -3.22
C VAL A 173 -7.80 -83.87 -4.51
N SER A 174 -7.93 -85.09 -5.01
CA SER A 174 -7.10 -85.63 -6.11
C SER A 174 -7.20 -84.90 -7.47
N GLU A 175 -8.21 -84.06 -7.68
CA GLU A 175 -8.36 -83.23 -8.88
C GLU A 175 -7.70 -81.84 -8.74
N GLN A 176 -7.37 -81.42 -7.51
CA GLN A 176 -6.70 -80.15 -7.20
C GLN A 176 -5.28 -80.36 -6.65
N SER A 177 -4.85 -81.61 -6.46
CA SER A 177 -3.57 -81.95 -5.85
C SER A 177 -2.39 -81.76 -6.80
N SER A 178 -1.27 -81.22 -6.29
CA SER A 178 -0.01 -81.11 -7.03
C SER A 178 1.20 -81.42 -6.13
N GLU A 179 2.25 -81.99 -6.70
CA GLU A 179 3.49 -82.33 -5.97
C GLU A 179 4.67 -81.47 -6.44
N ALA A 180 5.53 -81.10 -5.49
CA ALA A 180 6.86 -80.57 -5.75
C ALA A 180 7.90 -81.35 -4.95
N GLU A 181 9.10 -81.51 -5.52
CA GLU A 181 10.18 -82.32 -4.94
C GLU A 181 11.51 -81.57 -4.92
N ILE A 182 12.34 -81.83 -3.90
CA ILE A 182 13.70 -81.31 -3.79
C ILE A 182 14.66 -82.40 -3.32
N GLY A 183 15.83 -82.50 -3.96
CA GLY A 183 16.93 -83.39 -3.56
C GLY A 183 18.05 -82.61 -2.87
N ILE A 184 18.54 -83.09 -1.72
CA ILE A 184 19.69 -82.48 -1.02
C ILE A 184 20.69 -83.52 -0.54
N VAL A 185 21.99 -83.21 -0.59
CA VAL A 185 23.02 -84.04 0.05
C VAL A 185 23.03 -83.77 1.56
N ILE A 186 22.75 -84.79 2.37
CA ILE A 186 22.84 -84.65 3.83
C ILE A 186 24.22 -85.10 4.30
N THR A 187 25.03 -84.19 4.85
CA THR A 187 26.39 -84.49 5.31
C THR A 187 26.46 -84.87 6.79
N ALA A 188 27.46 -85.69 7.15
CA ALA A 188 27.68 -86.15 8.52
C ALA A 188 29.09 -85.90 9.06
N ASP A 189 29.33 -86.32 10.30
CA ASP A 189 30.53 -86.07 11.08
C ASP A 189 31.78 -86.71 10.44
N LYS A 190 32.80 -85.89 10.21
CA LYS A 190 34.11 -86.32 9.72
C LYS A 190 35.12 -86.33 10.87
N ASP A 191 36.20 -87.09 10.72
CA ASP A 191 37.27 -87.10 11.71
C ASP A 191 37.99 -85.73 11.75
N LEU A 192 38.21 -85.24 12.96
CA LEU A 192 38.80 -83.95 13.26
C LEU A 192 40.32 -84.05 13.24
N ASN A 193 40.95 -83.32 12.31
CA ASN A 193 42.39 -83.28 12.18
C ASN A 193 42.95 -82.06 12.92
N ASN A 194 43.64 -82.29 14.04
CA ASN A 194 44.37 -81.28 14.82
C ASN A 194 43.51 -80.07 15.28
N GLU A 195 42.24 -80.29 15.63
CA GLU A 195 41.36 -79.21 16.12
C GLU A 195 41.82 -78.67 17.49
N ALA A 196 42.22 -77.39 17.52
CA ALA A 196 42.67 -76.71 18.75
C ALA A 196 41.51 -76.03 19.50
N ILE A 197 40.57 -75.42 18.77
CA ILE A 197 39.28 -74.94 19.27
C ILE A 197 38.22 -75.02 18.16
N THR A 198 36.98 -75.24 18.56
CA THR A 198 35.79 -74.96 17.76
C THR A 198 34.63 -74.55 18.68
N LYS A 199 33.61 -73.90 18.13
CA LYS A 199 32.43 -73.45 18.86
C LYS A 199 31.21 -73.45 17.95
N TRP A 200 30.05 -73.75 18.51
CA TRP A 200 28.77 -73.60 17.81
C TRP A 200 27.69 -73.09 18.78
N GLY A 201 26.64 -72.51 18.19
CA GLY A 201 25.42 -72.11 18.91
C GLY A 201 24.34 -73.17 18.72
N GLU A 202 23.60 -73.45 19.78
CA GLU A 202 22.43 -74.34 19.79
C GLU A 202 21.23 -73.59 20.39
N LYS A 203 20.03 -74.12 20.18
CA LYS A 203 18.84 -73.59 20.84
C LYS A 203 18.84 -73.91 22.34
N ASP A 204 18.32 -73.00 23.15
CA ASP A 204 17.86 -73.32 24.50
C ASP A 204 16.46 -73.95 24.45
N SER A 205 16.31 -75.17 24.97
CA SER A 205 15.02 -75.88 25.06
C SER A 205 14.03 -75.16 25.97
N ASP A 206 14.55 -74.38 26.90
CA ASP A 206 13.78 -73.82 28.02
C ASP A 206 13.38 -72.36 27.76
N SER A 207 13.86 -71.73 26.68
CA SER A 207 13.66 -70.31 26.39
C SER A 207 13.93 -69.95 24.91
N ASN A 208 13.01 -69.20 24.31
CA ASN A 208 13.22 -68.57 23.00
C ASN A 208 14.09 -67.32 23.05
N TYR A 209 14.36 -66.80 24.26
CA TYR A 209 15.16 -65.60 24.50
C TYR A 209 16.59 -65.91 24.93
N HIS A 210 17.02 -67.18 24.81
CA HIS A 210 18.40 -67.60 25.07
C HIS A 210 19.01 -68.35 23.89
N ALA A 211 20.34 -68.32 23.80
CA ALA A 211 21.14 -69.19 22.94
C ALA A 211 22.02 -70.08 23.83
N ASN A 212 22.01 -71.39 23.60
CA ASN A 212 23.02 -72.31 24.14
C ASN A 212 24.31 -72.16 23.32
N TRP A 213 25.46 -72.25 23.98
CA TRP A 213 26.78 -72.23 23.36
C TRP A 213 27.57 -73.45 23.82
N ILE A 214 28.21 -74.14 22.87
CA ILE A 214 29.13 -75.23 23.16
C ILE A 214 30.47 -74.93 22.50
N GLY A 215 31.55 -75.04 23.26
CA GLY A 215 32.92 -74.99 22.78
C GLY A 215 33.65 -76.32 23.03
N ARG A 216 34.40 -76.79 22.04
CA ARG A 216 35.31 -77.93 22.15
C ARG A 216 36.75 -77.44 22.01
N ILE A 217 37.60 -77.83 22.94
CA ILE A 217 38.90 -77.20 23.19
C ILE A 217 39.97 -78.28 23.34
N ASN A 218 41.10 -78.06 22.66
CA ASN A 218 42.29 -78.92 22.60
C ASN A 218 41.98 -80.38 22.19
N HIS A 219 41.06 -80.61 21.24
CA HIS A 219 40.82 -81.95 20.68
C HIS A 219 42.13 -82.59 20.19
N MET A 220 43.03 -81.79 19.61
CA MET A 220 44.38 -82.19 19.18
C MET A 220 45.34 -82.70 20.28
N LYS A 221 44.97 -82.61 21.57
CA LYS A 221 45.81 -83.02 22.72
C LYS A 221 47.20 -82.40 22.74
N ALA A 222 47.31 -81.11 22.41
CA ALA A 222 48.56 -80.37 22.56
C ALA A 222 48.87 -80.07 24.04
N THR A 223 50.16 -79.93 24.36
CA THR A 223 50.60 -79.22 25.56
C THR A 223 50.48 -77.70 25.29
N LEU A 224 49.93 -76.95 26.24
CA LEU A 224 49.68 -75.52 26.16
C LEU A 224 50.01 -74.85 27.51
N SER A 225 50.97 -73.94 27.52
CA SER A 225 51.43 -73.23 28.72
C SER A 225 50.67 -71.92 28.90
N ASN A 226 50.28 -71.59 30.12
CA ASN A 226 49.50 -70.38 30.45
C ASN A 226 48.23 -70.23 29.58
N ALA A 227 47.52 -71.34 29.36
CA ALA A 227 46.33 -71.40 28.54
C ALA A 227 45.15 -70.66 29.19
N VAL A 228 44.58 -69.72 28.46
CA VAL A 228 43.40 -68.92 28.83
C VAL A 228 42.36 -69.02 27.73
N ILE A 229 41.14 -69.41 28.11
CA ILE A 229 39.94 -69.28 27.28
C ILE A 229 39.39 -67.87 27.47
N SER A 230 38.90 -67.23 26.42
CA SER A 230 38.05 -66.05 26.53
C SER A 230 36.95 -66.07 25.48
N ASP A 231 35.73 -65.67 25.83
CA ASP A 231 34.59 -65.60 24.90
C ASP A 231 34.01 -64.17 24.92
N SER A 232 33.48 -63.71 23.79
CA SER A 232 32.91 -62.36 23.66
C SER A 232 31.77 -62.33 22.64
N LEU A 233 30.61 -61.80 23.03
CA LEU A 233 29.53 -61.47 22.12
C LEU A 233 29.95 -60.32 21.18
N LEU A 234 29.53 -60.41 19.92
CA LEU A 234 29.83 -59.44 18.86
C LEU A 234 28.52 -58.85 18.33
N GLY A 235 27.80 -58.17 19.23
CA GLY A 235 26.49 -57.55 19.01
C GLY A 235 26.29 -56.34 19.94
N THR A 236 25.04 -55.97 20.21
CA THR A 236 24.71 -54.82 21.07
C THR A 236 23.52 -55.12 21.97
N GLY A 237 23.78 -55.59 23.20
CA GLY A 237 22.78 -55.70 24.26
C GLY A 237 22.46 -57.11 24.73
N GLU A 238 22.72 -58.15 23.92
CA GLU A 238 22.75 -59.53 24.40
C GLU A 238 23.88 -59.74 25.45
N LYS A 239 23.68 -60.64 26.42
CA LYS A 239 24.59 -60.86 27.56
C LYS A 239 24.76 -62.34 27.86
N PHE A 240 25.91 -62.74 28.38
CA PHE A 240 26.08 -64.05 28.99
C PHE A 240 25.27 -64.18 30.29
N ILE A 241 24.89 -65.42 30.59
CA ILE A 241 24.20 -65.83 31.82
C ILE A 241 25.29 -66.49 32.70
N PRO A 242 25.94 -65.79 33.65
CA PRO A 242 27.20 -66.25 34.25
C PRO A 242 27.08 -67.60 34.97
N GLU A 243 25.95 -67.84 35.66
CA GLU A 243 25.64 -69.07 36.39
C GLU A 243 25.45 -70.31 35.48
N SER A 244 25.32 -70.11 34.17
CA SER A 244 25.24 -71.19 33.19
C SER A 244 26.61 -71.69 32.71
N ILE A 245 27.70 -70.98 33.04
CA ILE A 245 29.04 -71.29 32.54
C ILE A 245 29.62 -72.52 33.25
N ALA A 246 29.76 -73.61 32.50
CA ALA A 246 30.29 -74.89 32.97
C ALA A 246 31.44 -75.37 32.08
N LEU A 247 32.57 -75.71 32.69
CA LEU A 247 33.73 -76.31 32.03
C LEU A 247 33.94 -77.75 32.50
N GLU A 248 34.12 -78.66 31.57
CA GLU A 248 34.37 -80.08 31.81
C GLU A 248 35.66 -80.51 31.10
N LYS A 249 36.52 -81.24 31.82
CA LYS A 249 37.64 -81.99 31.27
C LYS A 249 37.14 -83.36 30.83
N VAL A 250 37.44 -83.76 29.60
CA VAL A 250 36.76 -84.87 28.91
C VAL A 250 37.73 -85.70 28.06
N VAL A 251 37.31 -86.91 27.70
CA VAL A 251 37.95 -87.70 26.62
C VAL A 251 37.06 -87.64 25.38
N MET A 252 37.63 -87.27 24.24
CA MET A 252 36.95 -87.20 22.95
C MET A 252 37.40 -88.32 22.00
N ASP A 253 36.52 -88.72 21.08
CA ASP A 253 36.86 -89.62 19.96
C ASP A 253 37.43 -88.85 18.75
N SER A 254 37.66 -89.53 17.62
CA SER A 254 38.20 -88.92 16.40
C SER A 254 37.29 -87.86 15.78
N LYS A 255 35.97 -87.92 16.03
CA LYS A 255 34.96 -86.96 15.54
C LYS A 255 34.64 -85.87 16.58
N GLY A 256 35.30 -85.92 17.74
CA GLY A 256 35.14 -84.97 18.83
C GLY A 256 33.92 -85.22 19.72
N PHE A 257 33.26 -86.38 19.61
CA PHE A 257 32.22 -86.78 20.56
C PHE A 257 32.85 -87.18 21.89
N ILE A 258 32.17 -86.88 22.99
CA ILE A 258 32.66 -87.17 24.33
C ILE A 258 32.42 -88.63 24.66
N LYS A 259 33.52 -89.38 24.87
CA LYS A 259 33.50 -90.77 25.35
C LYS A 259 33.30 -90.84 26.86
N SER A 260 33.86 -89.87 27.60
CA SER A 260 33.70 -89.76 29.05
C SER A 260 33.99 -88.33 29.52
N VAL A 261 33.32 -87.92 30.60
CA VAL A 261 33.72 -86.75 31.40
C VAL A 261 34.69 -87.25 32.47
N ILE A 262 35.83 -86.58 32.62
CA ILE A 262 36.83 -86.87 33.65
C ILE A 262 36.51 -86.06 34.90
N GLU A 263 36.24 -84.77 34.73
CA GLU A 263 36.14 -83.80 35.81
C GLU A 263 35.24 -82.63 35.40
N LYS A 264 34.46 -82.10 36.35
CA LYS A 264 33.83 -80.78 36.24
C LYS A 264 34.76 -79.78 36.92
N ILE A 265 35.26 -78.81 36.18
CA ILE A 265 36.24 -77.85 36.69
C ILE A 265 35.52 -76.81 37.54
N ASP A 266 35.97 -76.61 38.77
CA ASP A 266 35.53 -75.45 39.57
C ASP A 266 36.06 -74.16 38.93
N LEU A 267 35.17 -73.20 38.75
CA LEU A 267 35.43 -71.92 38.10
C LEU A 267 35.53 -70.76 39.09
N SER A 268 35.31 -71.00 40.39
CA SER A 268 35.22 -69.99 41.45
C SER A 268 36.48 -69.11 41.59
N ASP A 269 37.66 -69.66 41.27
CA ASP A 269 38.95 -68.95 41.24
C ASP A 269 39.47 -68.69 39.80
N LYS A 270 38.70 -69.04 38.76
CA LYS A 270 39.19 -69.10 37.36
C LYS A 270 38.40 -68.25 36.37
N LEU A 271 37.12 -68.00 36.62
CA LEU A 271 36.21 -67.26 35.74
C LEU A 271 36.15 -65.78 36.11
N THR A 272 36.41 -64.91 35.12
CA THR A 272 36.22 -63.46 35.23
C THR A 272 35.24 -62.97 34.17
N MET A 273 34.14 -62.34 34.60
CA MET A 273 33.17 -61.67 33.72
C MET A 273 33.58 -60.21 33.44
N SER A 274 33.12 -59.64 32.32
CA SER A 274 33.09 -58.18 32.12
C SER A 274 31.90 -57.54 32.85
N GLU A 275 31.99 -56.25 33.18
CA GLU A 275 30.95 -55.50 33.92
C GLU A 275 29.55 -55.52 33.23
N ASP A 276 29.53 -55.66 31.91
CA ASP A 276 28.32 -55.72 31.08
C ASP A 276 27.81 -57.14 30.82
N ASN A 277 28.54 -58.18 31.27
CA ASN A 277 28.39 -59.60 30.94
C ASN A 277 28.48 -59.93 29.43
N GLN A 278 29.06 -59.08 28.57
CA GLN A 278 29.24 -59.38 27.14
C GLN A 278 30.53 -60.17 26.83
N ALA A 279 31.45 -60.31 27.78
CA ALA A 279 32.66 -61.11 27.67
C ALA A 279 33.00 -61.86 28.97
N PHE A 280 33.79 -62.94 28.85
CA PHE A 280 34.40 -63.61 30.00
C PHE A 280 35.75 -64.23 29.67
N THR A 281 36.56 -64.52 30.70
CA THR A 281 37.80 -65.29 30.61
C THR A 281 37.80 -66.46 31.60
N ILE A 282 38.45 -67.57 31.25
CA ILE A 282 38.71 -68.71 32.14
C ILE A 282 40.19 -69.08 32.03
N ASN A 283 40.92 -69.03 33.15
CA ASN A 283 42.32 -69.45 33.22
C ASN A 283 42.42 -70.98 33.42
N LEU A 284 43.12 -71.68 32.52
CA LEU A 284 43.38 -73.12 32.61
C LEU A 284 44.78 -73.44 33.17
N GLY A 285 45.68 -72.46 33.26
CA GLY A 285 47.08 -72.70 33.59
C GLY A 285 47.78 -73.56 32.53
N ASN A 286 48.48 -74.62 32.94
CA ASN A 286 49.23 -75.48 32.02
C ASN A 286 48.42 -76.73 31.66
N VAL A 287 47.96 -76.81 30.42
CA VAL A 287 47.20 -77.93 29.86
C VAL A 287 48.18 -78.92 29.22
N ASN A 288 48.22 -80.17 29.67
CA ASN A 288 49.12 -81.19 29.11
C ASN A 288 48.35 -82.30 28.36
N GLY A 289 47.87 -81.99 27.15
CA GLY A 289 47.10 -82.93 26.33
C GLY A 289 45.64 -83.14 26.75
N ASP A 290 45.20 -82.50 27.84
CA ASP A 290 43.81 -82.53 28.28
C ASP A 290 42.88 -81.84 27.27
N GLN A 291 41.69 -82.42 27.09
CA GLN A 291 40.65 -81.93 26.18
C GLN A 291 39.47 -81.41 27.03
N TYR A 292 38.83 -80.32 26.60
CA TYR A 292 37.75 -79.68 27.38
C TYR A 292 36.50 -79.42 26.55
N ARG A 293 35.33 -79.53 27.19
CA ARG A 293 34.05 -79.00 26.73
C ARG A 293 33.64 -77.85 27.64
N ILE A 294 33.33 -76.70 27.06
CA ILE A 294 32.67 -75.58 27.74
C ILE A 294 31.20 -75.50 27.27
N ARG A 295 30.26 -75.24 28.18
CA ARG A 295 28.84 -74.98 27.89
C ARG A 295 28.34 -73.78 28.69
N TYR A 296 27.48 -72.97 28.09
CA TYR A 296 26.91 -71.76 28.69
C TYR A 296 25.74 -71.24 27.85
N LYS A 297 24.96 -70.32 28.43
CA LYS A 297 23.86 -69.61 27.79
C LYS A 297 24.18 -68.12 27.64
N SER A 298 23.59 -67.48 26.64
CA SER A 298 23.45 -66.02 26.57
C SER A 298 21.99 -65.66 26.35
N THR A 299 21.59 -64.42 26.66
CA THR A 299 20.35 -63.86 26.12
C THR A 299 20.43 -63.73 24.61
N TYR A 300 19.26 -63.62 23.98
CA TYR A 300 19.10 -63.60 22.53
C TYR A 300 17.79 -62.88 22.15
N THR A 301 17.85 -62.08 21.09
CA THR A 301 16.68 -61.40 20.50
C THR A 301 16.14 -62.24 19.33
N PRO A 302 14.92 -62.82 19.40
CA PRO A 302 14.37 -63.64 18.33
C PRO A 302 14.47 -62.99 16.93
N GLY A 303 15.01 -63.74 15.97
CA GLY A 303 15.22 -63.31 14.59
C GLY A 303 16.58 -62.66 14.29
N THR A 304 17.29 -62.08 15.27
CA THR A 304 18.60 -61.42 15.04
C THR A 304 19.72 -62.44 14.80
N ILE A 305 20.86 -62.02 14.23
CA ILE A 305 22.07 -62.85 14.19
C ILE A 305 22.91 -62.52 15.43
N LEU A 306 22.91 -63.40 16.42
CA LEU A 306 23.85 -63.29 17.53
C LEU A 306 25.19 -63.90 17.12
N LYS A 307 26.24 -63.09 17.11
CA LYS A 307 27.62 -63.52 16.82
C LYS A 307 28.38 -63.66 18.13
N ASN A 308 29.17 -64.73 18.27
CA ASN A 308 29.94 -64.97 19.49
C ASN A 308 31.31 -65.60 19.18
N LYS A 309 32.37 -65.03 19.75
CA LYS A 309 33.77 -65.34 19.46
C LYS A 309 34.46 -65.99 20.67
N LEU A 310 34.80 -67.27 20.53
CA LEU A 310 35.70 -67.98 21.44
C LEU A 310 37.14 -67.73 21.02
N LYS A 311 38.03 -67.63 21.99
CA LYS A 311 39.48 -67.50 21.79
C LYS A 311 40.21 -68.38 22.80
N LEU A 312 41.25 -69.06 22.32
CA LEU A 312 42.25 -69.74 23.15
C LEU A 312 43.57 -68.98 22.98
N THR A 313 44.17 -68.60 24.10
CA THR A 313 45.47 -67.93 24.18
C THR A 313 46.39 -68.79 25.03
N SER A 314 47.57 -69.18 24.55
CA SER A 314 48.63 -69.82 25.33
C SER A 314 49.98 -69.29 24.87
N SER A 315 51.07 -69.66 25.54
CA SER A 315 52.43 -69.26 25.14
C SER A 315 52.83 -69.79 23.75
N GLU A 316 52.20 -70.86 23.26
CA GLU A 316 52.49 -71.52 21.98
C GLU A 316 51.56 -71.07 20.84
N LYS A 317 50.32 -70.65 21.13
CA LYS A 317 49.33 -70.29 20.11
C LYS A 317 48.27 -69.30 20.59
N THR A 318 47.80 -68.47 19.68
CA THR A 318 46.57 -67.70 19.85
C THR A 318 45.64 -67.99 18.69
N LEU A 319 44.42 -68.46 18.98
CA LEU A 319 43.40 -68.83 17.99
C LEU A 319 42.04 -68.29 18.43
N SER A 320 41.17 -67.97 17.47
CA SER A 320 39.77 -67.63 17.76
C SER A 320 38.80 -68.20 16.74
N TYR A 321 37.64 -68.63 17.20
CA TYR A 321 36.54 -69.17 16.41
C TYR A 321 35.28 -68.31 16.63
N ILE A 322 34.67 -67.82 15.56
CA ILE A 322 33.39 -67.08 15.62
C ILE A 322 32.28 -68.03 15.22
N ALA A 323 31.36 -68.28 16.15
CA ALA A 323 30.10 -68.96 15.88
C ALA A 323 28.96 -67.95 15.78
N THR A 324 27.85 -68.35 15.16
CA THR A 324 26.62 -67.57 15.09
C THR A 324 25.42 -68.39 15.55
N TYR A 325 24.41 -67.71 16.06
CA TYR A 325 23.11 -68.26 16.37
C TYR A 325 22.02 -67.35 15.79
N ARG A 326 20.98 -67.95 15.22
CA ARG A 326 19.74 -67.28 14.79
C ARG A 326 18.59 -68.27 14.99
N SER A 327 17.50 -67.86 15.62
CA SER A 327 16.28 -68.66 15.63
C SER A 327 15.72 -68.80 14.21
N ALA A 328 15.33 -70.02 13.82
CA ALA A 328 14.61 -70.25 12.59
C ALA A 328 13.13 -69.85 12.78
N ALA A 329 12.67 -68.81 12.08
CA ALA A 329 11.32 -68.25 12.20
C ALA A 329 10.55 -68.41 10.88
N SER A 330 9.36 -69.01 10.96
CA SER A 330 8.44 -69.15 9.81
C SER A 330 7.86 -67.80 9.40
N GLY A 331 7.51 -67.64 8.13
CA GLY A 331 6.99 -66.40 7.55
C GLY A 331 6.88 -66.46 6.04
N GLY A 332 6.31 -65.44 5.39
CA GLY A 332 6.31 -65.36 3.94
C GLY A 332 5.63 -64.10 3.42
N SER A 333 5.39 -64.08 2.11
CA SER A 333 4.79 -62.94 1.40
C SER A 333 4.12 -63.38 0.11
N GLY A 334 3.48 -62.45 -0.59
CA GLY A 334 3.01 -62.67 -1.95
C GLY A 334 2.52 -61.38 -2.61
N ALA A 335 1.90 -61.54 -3.77
CA ALA A 335 1.39 -60.47 -4.60
C ALA A 335 0.12 -60.92 -5.34
N GLY A 336 -0.56 -59.96 -5.96
CA GLY A 336 -1.74 -60.14 -6.78
C GLY A 336 -2.02 -58.84 -7.53
N ASP A 337 -2.26 -58.95 -8.83
CA ASP A 337 -2.42 -57.81 -9.73
C ASP A 337 -3.89 -57.39 -9.80
N LEU A 338 -4.17 -56.09 -10.02
CA LEU A 338 -5.55 -55.60 -10.16
C LEU A 338 -6.13 -55.98 -11.53
N ALA A 339 -7.26 -56.69 -11.55
CA ALA A 339 -7.89 -57.13 -12.79
C ALA A 339 -8.44 -55.95 -13.61
N ASN A 340 -8.37 -56.06 -14.95
CA ASN A 340 -8.84 -55.13 -16.00
C ASN A 340 -9.86 -54.07 -15.55
N LYS A 341 -9.42 -52.96 -14.96
CA LYS A 341 -10.31 -51.89 -14.45
C LYS A 341 -9.71 -50.51 -14.74
N ILE A 342 -10.56 -49.51 -14.91
CA ILE A 342 -10.15 -48.10 -14.88
C ILE A 342 -10.39 -47.58 -13.46
N LYS A 343 -9.41 -46.87 -12.90
CA LYS A 343 -9.51 -46.12 -11.64
C LYS A 343 -9.26 -44.64 -11.92
N ILE A 344 -10.25 -43.82 -11.61
CA ILE A 344 -10.14 -42.36 -11.64
C ILE A 344 -9.85 -41.87 -10.23
N ILE A 345 -8.89 -40.94 -10.11
CA ILE A 345 -8.59 -40.19 -8.89
C ILE A 345 -8.93 -38.73 -9.16
N LYS A 346 -10.00 -38.25 -8.57
CA LYS A 346 -10.54 -36.91 -8.77
C LYS A 346 -9.97 -35.95 -7.76
N VAL A 347 -9.33 -34.89 -8.27
CA VAL A 347 -8.67 -33.88 -7.42
C VAL A 347 -9.01 -32.45 -7.86
N ASP A 348 -8.73 -31.52 -6.95
CA ASP A 348 -8.75 -30.09 -7.17
C ASP A 348 -7.51 -29.66 -8.00
N SER A 349 -7.69 -28.78 -8.99
CA SER A 349 -6.58 -28.28 -9.82
C SER A 349 -5.61 -27.36 -9.10
N GLU A 350 -6.02 -26.73 -7.99
CA GLU A 350 -5.14 -25.84 -7.19
C GLU A 350 -4.49 -26.58 -6.02
N ASN A 351 -5.00 -27.75 -5.62
CA ASN A 351 -4.42 -28.60 -4.58
C ASN A 351 -4.71 -30.09 -4.81
N GLU A 352 -3.75 -30.82 -5.40
CA GLU A 352 -3.94 -32.25 -5.75
C GLU A 352 -4.09 -33.19 -4.53
N GLN A 353 -3.87 -32.69 -3.30
CA GLN A 353 -4.18 -33.42 -2.08
C GLN A 353 -5.67 -33.38 -1.74
N THR A 354 -6.38 -32.32 -2.12
CA THR A 354 -7.85 -32.24 -2.01
C THR A 354 -8.48 -33.22 -2.99
N LYS A 355 -9.20 -34.20 -2.44
CA LYS A 355 -9.98 -35.19 -3.18
C LYS A 355 -11.43 -34.73 -3.30
N LEU A 356 -12.09 -35.07 -4.42
CA LEU A 356 -13.43 -34.56 -4.73
C LEU A 356 -14.41 -35.71 -5.03
N SER A 357 -15.44 -35.84 -4.22
CA SER A 357 -16.55 -36.79 -4.41
C SER A 357 -17.52 -36.33 -5.49
N ASP A 358 -18.47 -37.21 -5.82
CA ASP A 358 -19.67 -36.93 -6.60
C ASP A 358 -19.45 -36.48 -8.06
N ALA A 359 -18.21 -36.54 -8.56
CA ALA A 359 -17.93 -36.40 -9.98
C ALA A 359 -18.45 -37.63 -10.74
N VAL A 360 -19.34 -37.40 -11.71
CA VAL A 360 -19.90 -38.47 -12.55
C VAL A 360 -19.11 -38.56 -13.85
N PHE A 361 -18.52 -39.73 -14.12
CA PHE A 361 -17.78 -40.04 -15.33
C PHE A 361 -18.51 -41.06 -16.18
N LYS A 362 -18.61 -40.77 -17.48
CA LYS A 362 -18.99 -41.75 -18.49
C LYS A 362 -17.75 -42.45 -19.04
N ILE A 363 -17.83 -43.77 -19.11
CA ILE A 363 -16.82 -44.65 -19.69
C ILE A 363 -17.43 -45.31 -20.93
N THR A 364 -16.86 -45.05 -22.10
CA THR A 364 -17.38 -45.51 -23.40
C THR A 364 -16.36 -46.41 -24.09
N ARG A 365 -16.71 -47.67 -24.35
CA ARG A 365 -15.83 -48.60 -25.08
C ARG A 365 -15.74 -48.23 -26.56
N VAL A 366 -14.54 -48.07 -27.10
CA VAL A 366 -14.32 -47.62 -28.48
C VAL A 366 -14.76 -48.67 -29.52
N ALA A 367 -14.65 -49.96 -29.19
CA ALA A 367 -14.90 -51.05 -30.13
C ALA A 367 -16.38 -51.25 -30.52
N ASP A 368 -17.33 -50.93 -29.64
CA ASP A 368 -18.78 -51.14 -29.87
C ASP A 368 -19.68 -50.01 -29.35
N GLY A 369 -19.10 -48.95 -28.77
CA GLY A 369 -19.85 -47.83 -28.20
C GLY A 369 -20.59 -48.16 -26.90
N LYS A 370 -20.31 -49.29 -26.22
CA LYS A 370 -20.96 -49.60 -24.95
C LYS A 370 -20.54 -48.60 -23.87
N GLU A 371 -21.51 -47.95 -23.25
CA GLU A 371 -21.32 -46.94 -22.21
C GLU A 371 -21.74 -47.44 -20.83
N PHE A 372 -21.13 -46.89 -19.78
CA PHE A 372 -21.52 -47.03 -18.38
C PHE A 372 -20.98 -45.84 -17.58
N GLU A 373 -21.57 -45.56 -16.42
CA GLU A 373 -21.20 -44.44 -15.57
C GLU A 373 -20.57 -44.92 -14.26
N ILE A 374 -19.64 -44.13 -13.72
CA ILE A 374 -19.04 -44.29 -12.38
C ILE A 374 -19.01 -42.93 -11.67
N THR A 375 -19.19 -42.94 -10.36
CA THR A 375 -19.18 -41.71 -9.52
C THR A 375 -18.05 -41.79 -8.51
N THR A 376 -17.40 -40.66 -8.20
CA THR A 376 -16.30 -40.63 -7.22
C THR A 376 -16.80 -40.68 -5.78
N ASN A 377 -16.16 -41.50 -4.95
CA ASN A 377 -16.47 -41.61 -3.53
C ASN A 377 -15.85 -40.45 -2.71
N VAL A 378 -15.97 -40.50 -1.37
CA VAL A 378 -15.41 -39.50 -0.45
C VAL A 378 -13.88 -39.36 -0.51
N ASP A 379 -13.16 -40.40 -0.96
CA ASP A 379 -11.71 -40.38 -1.19
C ASP A 379 -11.35 -39.81 -2.58
N GLY A 380 -12.36 -39.34 -3.34
CA GLY A 380 -12.26 -38.89 -4.72
C GLY A 380 -12.01 -40.00 -5.73
N GLU A 381 -12.26 -41.26 -5.38
CA GLU A 381 -11.97 -42.40 -6.23
C GLU A 381 -13.22 -42.97 -6.90
N ALA A 382 -13.12 -43.26 -8.20
CA ALA A 382 -14.12 -44.04 -8.94
C ALA A 382 -13.44 -45.22 -9.64
N ILE A 383 -13.98 -46.43 -9.49
CA ILE A 383 -13.39 -47.65 -10.05
C ILE A 383 -14.46 -48.37 -10.87
N THR A 384 -14.11 -48.82 -12.08
CA THR A 384 -15.04 -49.55 -12.94
C THR A 384 -15.26 -50.99 -12.49
N GLU A 385 -16.33 -51.60 -13.00
CA GLU A 385 -16.38 -53.06 -13.05
C GLU A 385 -15.34 -53.64 -14.02
N LYS A 386 -15.15 -54.97 -13.98
CA LYS A 386 -14.15 -55.67 -14.81
C LYS A 386 -14.44 -55.46 -16.30
N LEU A 387 -13.45 -54.91 -17.01
CA LEU A 387 -13.53 -54.55 -18.41
C LEU A 387 -12.90 -55.62 -19.32
N ILE A 388 -13.39 -55.71 -20.55
CA ILE A 388 -12.73 -56.50 -21.60
C ILE A 388 -11.59 -55.64 -22.15
N ALA A 389 -10.43 -56.23 -22.44
CA ALA A 389 -9.28 -55.49 -22.98
C ALA A 389 -9.62 -54.76 -24.29
N GLY A 390 -9.01 -53.59 -24.50
CA GLY A 390 -9.27 -52.68 -25.61
C GLY A 390 -9.32 -51.21 -25.17
N ASP A 391 -9.63 -50.32 -26.10
CA ASP A 391 -9.67 -48.88 -25.85
C ASP A 391 -11.02 -48.39 -25.30
N TYR A 392 -10.93 -47.45 -24.36
CA TYR A 392 -12.05 -46.79 -23.69
C TYR A 392 -11.84 -45.27 -23.69
N LYS A 393 -12.94 -44.52 -23.78
CA LYS A 393 -13.00 -43.09 -23.55
C LYS A 393 -13.53 -42.82 -22.16
N ILE A 394 -12.98 -41.80 -21.50
CA ILE A 394 -13.40 -41.28 -20.21
C ILE A 394 -13.80 -39.82 -20.43
N LYS A 395 -15.02 -39.44 -20.04
CA LYS A 395 -15.48 -38.04 -20.04
C LYS A 395 -16.26 -37.74 -18.77
N GLU A 396 -16.02 -36.59 -18.14
CA GLU A 396 -16.87 -36.10 -17.06
C GLU A 396 -18.23 -35.64 -17.60
N LEU A 397 -19.31 -36.00 -16.91
CA LEU A 397 -20.68 -35.56 -17.19
C LEU A 397 -21.18 -34.52 -16.18
N THR A 398 -20.72 -34.63 -14.94
CA THR A 398 -21.13 -33.76 -13.83
C THR A 398 -19.92 -33.54 -12.93
N PRO A 399 -19.48 -32.28 -12.71
CA PRO A 399 -18.39 -31.99 -11.80
C PRO A 399 -18.84 -32.14 -10.33
N PRO A 400 -17.89 -32.27 -9.39
CA PRO A 400 -18.14 -32.06 -7.97
C PRO A 400 -18.81 -30.71 -7.70
N ALA A 401 -19.62 -30.64 -6.65
CA ALA A 401 -20.26 -29.39 -6.22
C ALA A 401 -19.20 -28.30 -5.98
N GLY A 402 -19.42 -27.11 -6.55
CA GLY A 402 -18.48 -25.99 -6.46
C GLY A 402 -17.35 -25.97 -7.50
N PHE A 403 -17.28 -26.94 -8.43
CA PHE A 403 -16.25 -27.01 -9.47
C PHE A 403 -16.82 -26.83 -10.89
N GLU A 404 -15.97 -26.31 -11.78
CA GLU A 404 -16.23 -26.26 -13.23
C GLU A 404 -16.19 -27.68 -13.83
N LEU A 405 -17.02 -27.96 -14.84
CA LEU A 405 -16.98 -29.21 -15.62
C LEU A 405 -15.65 -29.32 -16.38
N ASN A 406 -15.01 -30.49 -16.31
CA ASN A 406 -13.89 -30.79 -17.19
C ASN A 406 -14.37 -31.44 -18.48
N ASP A 407 -14.43 -30.64 -19.55
CA ASP A 407 -14.87 -31.08 -20.88
C ASP A 407 -13.89 -32.01 -21.62
N GLU A 408 -12.69 -32.26 -21.08
CA GLU A 408 -11.66 -33.12 -21.67
C GLU A 408 -12.13 -34.58 -21.77
N GLU A 409 -11.99 -35.17 -22.97
CA GLU A 409 -12.28 -36.59 -23.23
C GLU A 409 -10.97 -37.37 -23.38
N LEU A 410 -10.64 -38.19 -22.39
CA LEU A 410 -9.39 -38.97 -22.34
C LEU A 410 -9.60 -40.35 -22.96
N THR A 411 -8.74 -40.75 -23.90
CA THR A 411 -8.72 -42.14 -24.41
C THR A 411 -7.65 -42.95 -23.66
N VAL A 412 -7.98 -44.19 -23.28
CA VAL A 412 -7.10 -45.11 -22.56
C VAL A 412 -7.24 -46.54 -23.07
N THR A 413 -6.12 -47.27 -23.15
CA THR A 413 -6.10 -48.70 -23.45
C THR A 413 -6.12 -49.50 -22.15
N VAL A 414 -7.12 -50.36 -21.97
CA VAL A 414 -7.13 -51.37 -20.91
C VAL A 414 -6.53 -52.64 -21.49
N SER A 415 -5.38 -53.06 -20.99
CA SER A 415 -4.75 -54.34 -21.35
C SER A 415 -5.18 -55.44 -20.37
N ASP A 416 -5.20 -56.69 -20.82
CA ASP A 416 -5.43 -57.81 -19.90
C ASP A 416 -4.39 -57.80 -18.77
N GLY A 417 -4.90 -58.00 -17.56
CA GLY A 417 -4.12 -57.97 -16.33
C GLY A 417 -3.67 -56.60 -15.81
N ASN A 418 -4.10 -55.50 -16.46
CA ASN A 418 -3.62 -54.17 -16.10
C ASN A 418 -4.78 -53.25 -15.66
N ALA A 419 -4.57 -52.55 -14.54
CA ALA A 419 -5.43 -51.46 -14.11
C ALA A 419 -4.93 -50.12 -14.68
N VAL A 420 -5.83 -49.33 -15.26
CA VAL A 420 -5.53 -47.99 -15.79
C VAL A 420 -5.89 -46.96 -14.73
N ILE A 421 -4.88 -46.29 -14.16
CA ILE A 421 -5.08 -45.20 -13.19
C ILE A 421 -5.00 -43.84 -13.91
N LYS A 422 -5.96 -42.95 -13.68
CA LYS A 422 -5.98 -41.57 -14.19
C LYS A 422 -6.36 -40.55 -13.13
N THR A 423 -5.52 -39.54 -12.93
CA THR A 423 -5.84 -38.39 -12.09
C THR A 423 -6.54 -37.31 -12.94
N ILE A 424 -7.74 -36.87 -12.54
CA ILE A 424 -8.53 -35.87 -13.30
C ILE A 424 -8.82 -34.64 -12.41
N LYS A 425 -8.42 -33.47 -12.91
CA LYS A 425 -8.44 -32.19 -12.19
C LYS A 425 -9.61 -31.33 -12.65
N ASN A 426 -10.29 -30.65 -11.71
CA ASN A 426 -11.26 -29.59 -12.04
C ASN A 426 -10.86 -28.29 -11.37
N LYS A 427 -11.29 -27.17 -11.97
CA LYS A 427 -11.10 -25.83 -11.42
C LYS A 427 -12.24 -25.50 -10.45
N PRO A 428 -11.96 -24.99 -9.25
CA PRO A 428 -13.02 -24.50 -8.36
C PRO A 428 -13.63 -23.24 -8.96
N VAL A 429 -14.96 -23.13 -8.92
CA VAL A 429 -15.70 -21.97 -9.42
C VAL A 429 -15.24 -20.71 -8.69
N LYS A 430 -14.98 -19.64 -9.44
CA LYS A 430 -14.41 -18.40 -8.91
C LYS A 430 -15.44 -17.30 -8.68
N THR A 431 -15.14 -16.43 -7.72
CA THR A 431 -15.87 -15.20 -7.40
C THR A 431 -14.90 -14.05 -7.14
N SER A 432 -15.44 -12.85 -6.90
CA SER A 432 -14.67 -11.69 -6.44
C SER A 432 -15.47 -10.87 -5.43
N VAL A 433 -14.78 -10.19 -4.52
CA VAL A 433 -15.38 -9.39 -3.44
C VAL A 433 -14.89 -7.96 -3.55
N SER A 434 -15.80 -7.05 -3.93
CA SER A 434 -15.48 -5.63 -4.06
C SER A 434 -15.61 -4.87 -2.74
N VAL A 435 -14.78 -3.86 -2.53
CA VAL A 435 -14.74 -3.00 -1.35
C VAL A 435 -14.70 -1.53 -1.75
N ASN A 436 -15.49 -0.70 -1.07
CA ASN A 436 -15.62 0.73 -1.31
C ASN A 436 -15.51 1.49 0.03
N LYS A 437 -14.39 2.18 0.24
CA LYS A 437 -14.13 2.96 1.46
C LYS A 437 -14.69 4.38 1.33
N LYS A 438 -15.38 4.83 2.37
CA LYS A 438 -15.87 6.19 2.54
C LYS A 438 -15.39 6.78 3.86
N TRP A 439 -15.25 8.10 3.86
CA TRP A 439 -14.87 8.90 5.01
C TRP A 439 -15.93 9.99 5.25
N ILE A 440 -16.21 10.28 6.51
CA ILE A 440 -17.06 11.38 6.97
C ILE A 440 -16.23 12.19 7.97
N GLY A 441 -15.92 13.44 7.60
CA GLY A 441 -14.99 14.31 8.31
C GLY A 441 -13.60 14.29 7.69
N SER A 442 -12.56 14.14 8.52
CA SER A 442 -11.17 14.03 8.05
C SER A 442 -10.91 12.71 7.30
N THR A 443 -9.91 12.71 6.43
CA THR A 443 -9.44 11.54 5.68
C THR A 443 -8.02 11.18 6.10
N GLU A 444 -7.73 9.90 6.32
CA GLU A 444 -6.34 9.41 6.41
C GLU A 444 -5.71 9.22 5.03
N ASP A 445 -4.38 9.09 4.96
CA ASP A 445 -3.66 8.84 3.71
C ASP A 445 -4.01 7.47 3.09
N ALA A 446 -4.29 6.49 3.94
CA ALA A 446 -4.65 5.12 3.56
C ALA A 446 -5.49 4.40 4.63
N ALA A 447 -6.13 3.29 4.25
CA ALA A 447 -6.77 2.34 5.17
C ALA A 447 -6.55 0.90 4.71
N THR A 448 -6.29 -0.02 5.65
CA THR A 448 -6.01 -1.43 5.35
C THR A 448 -7.22 -2.31 5.68
N VAL A 449 -7.73 -3.00 4.66
CA VAL A 449 -8.89 -3.90 4.75
C VAL A 449 -8.42 -5.35 4.58
N HIS A 450 -8.88 -6.23 5.45
CA HIS A 450 -8.59 -7.66 5.47
C HIS A 450 -9.82 -8.45 5.03
N LEU A 451 -9.61 -9.47 4.18
CA LEU A 451 -10.66 -10.38 3.71
C LEU A 451 -10.74 -11.61 4.62
N TYR A 452 -11.96 -11.93 5.04
CA TYR A 452 -12.30 -13.09 5.85
C TYR A 452 -13.18 -14.05 5.05
N ALA A 453 -12.96 -15.35 5.21
CA ALA A 453 -13.78 -16.44 4.66
C ALA A 453 -14.30 -17.27 5.83
N ASP A 454 -15.62 -17.43 5.95
CA ASP A 454 -16.28 -18.19 7.02
C ASP A 454 -15.80 -17.76 8.42
N ASN A 455 -15.69 -16.44 8.58
CA ASN A 455 -15.17 -15.73 9.75
C ASN A 455 -13.68 -15.96 10.11
N ARG A 456 -12.91 -16.70 9.29
CA ARG A 456 -11.45 -16.88 9.41
C ARG A 456 -10.70 -15.86 8.54
N ASP A 457 -9.55 -15.35 9.00
CA ASP A 457 -8.72 -14.44 8.19
C ASP A 457 -8.05 -15.21 7.03
N THR A 458 -8.16 -14.70 5.80
CA THR A 458 -7.57 -15.35 4.61
C THR A 458 -6.10 -15.00 4.39
N GLY A 459 -5.53 -14.09 5.19
CA GLY A 459 -4.23 -13.49 4.95
C GLY A 459 -4.18 -12.50 3.78
N LYS A 460 -5.29 -12.32 3.04
CA LYS A 460 -5.41 -11.32 1.96
C LYS A 460 -5.83 -9.99 2.55
N SER A 461 -5.04 -8.94 2.29
CA SER A 461 -5.36 -7.57 2.67
C SER A 461 -5.11 -6.59 1.52
N ALA A 462 -5.81 -5.47 1.54
CA ALA A 462 -5.73 -4.41 0.55
C ALA A 462 -5.59 -3.05 1.22
N THR A 463 -4.64 -2.24 0.74
CA THR A 463 -4.42 -0.87 1.21
C THR A 463 -5.11 0.12 0.27
N LEU A 464 -6.22 0.68 0.73
CA LEU A 464 -7.01 1.68 0.02
C LEU A 464 -6.44 3.07 0.24
N ASN A 465 -6.46 3.93 -0.78
CA ASN A 465 -6.00 5.32 -0.70
C ASN A 465 -6.70 6.21 -1.76
N ALA A 466 -6.33 7.49 -1.81
CA ALA A 466 -6.88 8.44 -2.78
C ALA A 466 -6.61 8.06 -4.26
N LEU A 467 -5.45 7.46 -4.57
CA LEU A 467 -5.10 7.03 -5.93
C LEU A 467 -5.91 5.81 -6.39
N SER A 468 -6.28 4.91 -5.48
CA SER A 468 -7.20 3.80 -5.78
C SER A 468 -8.67 4.23 -5.86
N GLY A 469 -8.96 5.54 -5.76
CA GLY A 469 -10.32 6.06 -5.66
C GLY A 469 -11.08 5.50 -4.45
N TRP A 470 -10.36 5.10 -3.40
CA TRP A 470 -10.85 4.40 -2.22
C TRP A 470 -11.58 3.07 -2.51
N LYS A 471 -11.26 2.40 -3.62
CA LYS A 471 -11.83 1.10 -4.00
C LYS A 471 -10.77 0.02 -4.18
N TYR A 472 -11.20 -1.24 -4.04
CA TYR A 472 -10.44 -2.45 -4.38
C TYR A 472 -11.41 -3.61 -4.66
N THR A 473 -10.94 -4.65 -5.34
CA THR A 473 -11.66 -5.92 -5.50
C THR A 473 -10.69 -7.05 -5.20
N PHE A 474 -11.07 -7.96 -4.31
CA PHE A 474 -10.38 -9.22 -4.10
C PHE A 474 -10.90 -10.22 -5.13
N ASP A 475 -10.13 -10.49 -6.17
CA ASP A 475 -10.46 -11.39 -7.28
C ASP A 475 -9.77 -12.76 -7.19
N ASN A 476 -10.18 -13.68 -8.08
CA ASN A 476 -9.78 -15.09 -8.09
C ASN A 476 -10.02 -15.85 -6.76
N LEU A 477 -11.05 -15.43 -6.02
CA LEU A 477 -11.54 -16.12 -4.82
C LEU A 477 -12.32 -17.37 -5.20
N ARG A 478 -12.35 -18.39 -4.33
CA ARG A 478 -13.22 -19.56 -4.53
C ARG A 478 -14.64 -19.19 -4.15
N LYS A 479 -15.66 -19.54 -4.94
CA LYS A 479 -17.06 -19.34 -4.52
C LYS A 479 -17.49 -20.41 -3.49
N PHE A 480 -16.94 -21.62 -3.61
CA PHE A 480 -17.30 -22.76 -2.77
C PHE A 480 -16.05 -23.41 -2.17
N ASP A 481 -16.22 -24.03 -1.01
CA ASP A 481 -15.21 -24.85 -0.35
C ASP A 481 -15.17 -26.26 -0.99
N ALA A 482 -14.21 -27.10 -0.58
CA ALA A 482 -13.96 -28.38 -1.24
C ALA A 482 -15.10 -29.43 -1.10
N ASP A 483 -16.04 -29.22 -0.19
CA ASP A 483 -17.25 -30.02 0.02
C ASP A 483 -18.47 -29.52 -0.80
N GLY A 484 -18.32 -28.41 -1.52
CA GLY A 484 -19.39 -27.74 -2.24
C GLY A 484 -20.21 -26.72 -1.44
N SER A 485 -19.86 -26.46 -0.17
CA SER A 485 -20.46 -25.39 0.64
C SER A 485 -20.08 -24.01 0.10
N GLU A 486 -21.02 -23.05 0.06
CA GLU A 486 -20.72 -21.68 -0.40
C GLU A 486 -19.98 -20.87 0.68
N ILE A 487 -18.86 -20.24 0.32
CA ILE A 487 -17.97 -19.54 1.26
C ILE A 487 -18.56 -18.17 1.62
N GLU A 488 -18.78 -17.90 2.91
CA GLU A 488 -19.22 -16.57 3.37
C GLU A 488 -18.02 -15.61 3.46
N TYR A 489 -17.83 -14.80 2.43
CA TYR A 489 -16.85 -13.71 2.47
C TYR A 489 -17.34 -12.49 3.26
N SER A 490 -16.46 -11.96 4.11
CA SER A 490 -16.65 -10.71 4.84
C SER A 490 -15.35 -9.89 4.89
N VAL A 491 -15.43 -8.62 5.29
CA VAL A 491 -14.26 -7.74 5.39
C VAL A 491 -14.18 -7.04 6.74
N LYS A 492 -12.96 -6.78 7.20
CA LYS A 492 -12.67 -6.05 8.45
C LYS A 492 -11.54 -5.06 8.20
N GLU A 493 -11.66 -3.85 8.74
CA GLU A 493 -10.62 -2.81 8.65
C GLU A 493 -9.82 -2.72 9.95
N ALA A 494 -8.51 -2.44 9.81
CA ALA A 494 -7.69 -1.94 10.91
C ALA A 494 -8.07 -0.48 11.22
N VAL A 495 -9.16 -0.28 11.97
CA VAL A 495 -9.81 1.02 12.18
C VAL A 495 -8.82 2.06 12.74
N PRO A 496 -8.58 3.18 12.04
CA PRO A 496 -7.67 4.22 12.51
C PRO A 496 -8.18 4.92 13.78
N LYS A 497 -7.24 5.40 14.59
CA LYS A 497 -7.52 5.91 15.93
C LYS A 497 -8.42 7.15 15.90
N GLY A 498 -9.42 7.17 16.78
CA GLY A 498 -10.41 8.25 16.88
C GLY A 498 -11.51 8.24 15.80
N TYR A 499 -11.55 7.26 14.89
CA TYR A 499 -12.69 7.06 13.98
C TYR A 499 -13.68 6.03 14.55
N LYS A 500 -14.96 6.20 14.22
CA LYS A 500 -15.98 5.15 14.33
C LYS A 500 -16.17 4.50 12.96
N VAL A 501 -16.06 3.18 12.88
CA VAL A 501 -16.33 2.42 11.66
C VAL A 501 -17.78 1.96 11.60
N ASN A 502 -18.34 1.89 10.39
CA ASN A 502 -19.56 1.15 10.07
C ASN A 502 -19.34 0.33 8.79
N TYR A 503 -20.00 -0.82 8.69
CA TYR A 503 -19.93 -1.75 7.56
C TYR A 503 -21.33 -1.96 6.98
N SER A 504 -21.44 -2.04 5.65
CA SER A 504 -22.67 -2.43 4.96
C SER A 504 -22.37 -3.10 3.60
N GLY A 505 -23.39 -3.60 2.93
CA GLY A 505 -23.24 -4.43 1.73
C GLY A 505 -22.96 -5.90 2.06
N ASN A 506 -22.66 -6.68 1.03
CA ASN A 506 -22.44 -8.13 1.10
C ASN A 506 -21.44 -8.56 0.00
N MET A 507 -21.19 -9.86 -0.18
CA MET A 507 -20.23 -10.32 -1.19
C MET A 507 -20.70 -10.20 -2.65
N GLU A 508 -22.01 -10.10 -2.91
CA GLU A 508 -22.58 -9.95 -4.26
C GLU A 508 -22.64 -8.48 -4.72
N GLU A 509 -23.08 -7.58 -3.84
CA GLU A 509 -23.17 -6.13 -4.09
C GLU A 509 -21.83 -5.39 -3.83
N GLY A 510 -20.93 -6.03 -3.10
CA GLY A 510 -19.70 -5.44 -2.57
C GLY A 510 -19.90 -4.75 -1.21
N PHE A 511 -18.82 -4.69 -0.43
CA PHE A 511 -18.82 -4.09 0.90
C PHE A 511 -18.53 -2.58 0.87
N VAL A 512 -19.27 -1.82 1.66
CA VAL A 512 -19.01 -0.40 1.93
C VAL A 512 -18.53 -0.24 3.37
N ILE A 513 -17.34 0.33 3.54
CA ILE A 513 -16.78 0.65 4.85
C ILE A 513 -16.83 2.16 5.03
N ILE A 514 -17.41 2.65 6.12
CA ILE A 514 -17.55 4.09 6.40
C ILE A 514 -16.82 4.40 7.70
N ASN A 515 -15.82 5.29 7.65
CA ASN A 515 -15.22 5.86 8.86
C ASN A 515 -15.74 7.28 9.11
N THR A 516 -16.11 7.57 10.35
CA THR A 516 -16.58 8.88 10.79
C THR A 516 -15.70 9.42 11.92
N LYS A 517 -15.20 10.64 11.78
CA LYS A 517 -14.50 11.41 12.83
C LYS A 517 -15.01 12.85 12.80
N GLU A 518 -15.37 13.39 13.96
CA GLU A 518 -15.96 14.74 14.06
C GLU A 518 -14.97 15.80 13.55
N SER A 519 -15.44 16.70 12.69
CA SER A 519 -14.58 17.68 12.01
C SER A 519 -15.22 19.07 11.91
N THR A 520 -14.38 20.10 11.82
CA THR A 520 -14.78 21.49 11.61
C THR A 520 -13.93 22.15 10.53
N ASP A 521 -14.51 23.11 9.81
CA ASP A 521 -13.74 24.07 9.03
C ASP A 521 -13.16 25.13 10.00
N ILE A 522 -11.93 25.60 9.72
CA ILE A 522 -11.22 26.60 10.53
C ILE A 522 -10.83 27.76 9.63
N THR A 523 -11.34 28.95 9.92
CA THR A 523 -11.04 30.18 9.17
C THR A 523 -10.13 31.10 9.97
N ALA A 524 -8.96 31.43 9.41
CA ALA A 524 -8.10 32.50 9.91
C ALA A 524 -8.33 33.81 9.15
N ILE A 525 -8.22 34.93 9.86
CA ILE A 525 -8.54 36.28 9.35
C ILE A 525 -7.31 37.18 9.46
N LYS A 526 -6.95 37.83 8.35
CA LYS A 526 -5.95 38.89 8.31
C LYS A 526 -6.61 40.25 8.47
N ARG A 527 -6.02 41.10 9.31
CA ARG A 527 -6.36 42.52 9.42
C ARG A 527 -5.12 43.39 9.19
N TRP A 528 -5.32 44.55 8.60
CA TRP A 528 -4.30 45.56 8.38
C TRP A 528 -4.78 46.89 9.00
N GLU A 529 -3.92 47.53 9.80
CA GLU A 529 -4.13 48.86 10.35
C GLU A 529 -3.10 49.81 9.70
N GLY A 530 -3.55 50.63 8.76
CA GLY A 530 -2.71 51.52 7.96
C GLY A 530 -1.86 50.80 6.90
N GLY A 531 -0.90 51.55 6.35
CA GLY A 531 0.11 51.12 5.38
C GLY A 531 -0.37 51.08 3.93
N PRO A 532 0.58 51.06 2.97
CA PRO A 532 0.34 51.23 1.53
C PRO A 532 -0.81 50.40 1.02
N SER A 533 -1.61 50.91 0.07
CA SER A 533 -2.84 50.28 -0.43
C SER A 533 -2.65 48.78 -0.73
N GLU A 534 -1.67 48.47 -1.57
CA GLU A 534 -1.19 47.11 -1.88
C GLU A 534 -0.54 46.47 -0.64
N LYS A 535 -1.06 45.31 -0.21
CA LYS A 535 -0.51 44.59 0.95
C LYS A 535 0.46 43.47 0.52
N PRO A 536 1.60 43.30 1.23
CA PRO A 536 2.57 42.26 0.90
C PRO A 536 1.98 40.87 1.15
N THR A 537 2.40 39.89 0.33
CA THR A 537 2.02 38.49 0.55
C THR A 537 2.57 37.99 1.88
N ILE A 538 1.71 37.38 2.69
CA ILE A 538 2.08 36.70 3.93
C ILE A 538 1.60 35.25 3.90
N TRP A 539 2.23 34.39 4.70
CA TRP A 539 1.80 33.01 4.87
C TRP A 539 1.25 32.80 6.28
N PHE A 540 0.20 32.00 6.37
CA PHE A 540 -0.37 31.53 7.62
C PHE A 540 -0.05 30.06 7.83
N LYS A 541 0.67 29.75 8.92
CA LYS A 541 0.87 28.40 9.41
C LYS A 541 -0.13 28.10 10.52
N LEU A 542 -0.86 27.00 10.40
CA LEU A 542 -1.89 26.62 11.36
C LEU A 542 -1.29 25.83 12.54
N TYR A 543 -1.77 26.14 13.74
CA TYR A 543 -1.41 25.49 14.99
C TYR A 543 -2.68 25.04 15.74
N ARG A 544 -2.53 24.07 16.63
CA ARG A 544 -3.57 23.60 17.54
C ARG A 544 -2.99 23.25 18.91
N LYS A 545 -3.86 23.26 19.91
CA LYS A 545 -3.63 22.60 21.21
C LYS A 545 -4.90 21.89 21.65
N VAL A 546 -4.77 20.88 22.50
CA VAL A 546 -5.94 20.28 23.13
C VAL A 546 -6.46 21.22 24.22
N GLU A 547 -7.77 21.23 24.49
CA GLU A 547 -8.37 22.10 25.51
C GLU A 547 -7.73 21.91 26.90
N GLY A 548 -7.59 23.00 27.66
CA GLY A 548 -6.96 22.98 28.99
C GLY A 548 -5.44 22.75 29.01
N GLU A 549 -4.80 22.39 27.90
CA GLU A 549 -3.33 22.29 27.80
C GLU A 549 -2.69 23.66 27.47
N THR A 550 -1.40 23.78 27.75
CA THR A 550 -0.59 25.00 27.51
C THR A 550 0.24 24.92 26.23
N GLU A 551 0.65 23.72 25.82
CA GLU A 551 1.53 23.50 24.67
C GLU A 551 0.76 23.67 23.35
N VAL A 552 1.29 24.49 22.43
CA VAL A 552 0.72 24.75 21.11
C VAL A 552 1.62 24.16 20.04
N LYS A 553 1.08 23.25 19.22
CA LYS A 553 1.81 22.50 18.19
C LYS A 553 1.34 22.88 16.78
N PRO A 554 2.22 22.86 15.77
CA PRO A 554 1.79 23.03 14.38
C PRO A 554 0.83 21.90 13.99
N VAL A 555 -0.09 22.16 13.05
CA VAL A 555 -0.94 21.12 12.49
C VAL A 555 -0.16 20.38 11.40
N GLU A 556 0.38 19.23 11.74
CA GLU A 556 1.11 18.36 10.81
C GLU A 556 0.26 17.97 9.59
N LYS A 557 0.92 17.73 8.46
CA LYS A 557 0.34 17.41 7.14
C LYS A 557 -0.60 18.49 6.54
N ILE A 558 -0.71 19.66 7.15
CA ILE A 558 -1.39 20.84 6.58
C ILE A 558 -0.36 21.83 6.05
N ALA A 559 -0.54 22.26 4.81
CA ALA A 559 0.32 23.25 4.16
C ALA A 559 0.06 24.68 4.68
N GLU A 560 1.10 25.51 4.65
CA GLU A 560 1.05 26.95 4.89
C GLU A 560 0.25 27.66 3.79
N GLU A 561 -0.77 28.41 4.18
CA GLU A 561 -1.68 29.10 3.26
C GLU A 561 -1.17 30.51 2.94
N ALA A 562 -1.05 30.84 1.66
CA ALA A 562 -0.67 32.17 1.21
C ALA A 562 -1.86 33.14 1.20
N LEU A 563 -1.71 34.30 1.83
CA LEU A 563 -2.60 35.45 1.72
C LEU A 563 -1.93 36.48 0.82
N LEU A 564 -2.32 36.45 -0.45
CA LEU A 564 -1.99 37.48 -1.46
C LEU A 564 -2.75 38.78 -1.14
N ASP A 565 -2.40 39.87 -1.84
CA ASP A 565 -3.12 41.13 -1.69
C ASP A 565 -4.64 40.98 -1.91
N GLY A 566 -5.42 41.76 -1.15
CA GLY A 566 -6.89 41.66 -1.10
C GLY A 566 -7.47 40.41 -0.41
N LYS A 567 -6.70 39.32 -0.17
CA LYS A 567 -7.19 38.08 0.48
C LYS A 567 -7.23 38.24 2.01
N ALA A 568 -8.39 38.62 2.55
CA ALA A 568 -8.58 38.87 3.98
C ALA A 568 -8.68 37.61 4.87
N SER A 569 -8.81 36.41 4.30
CA SER A 569 -8.96 35.17 5.08
C SER A 569 -8.55 33.91 4.32
N VAL A 570 -8.33 32.83 5.08
CA VAL A 570 -8.10 31.46 4.59
C VAL A 570 -8.90 30.47 5.43
N THR A 571 -9.35 29.38 4.81
CA THR A 571 -10.17 28.35 5.48
C THR A 571 -9.60 26.98 5.20
N TRP A 572 -9.06 26.31 6.23
CA TRP A 572 -8.74 24.89 6.17
C TRP A 572 -10.01 24.09 6.50
N LYS A 573 -10.26 23.01 5.74
CA LYS A 573 -11.52 22.26 5.80
C LYS A 573 -11.38 20.90 6.47
N SER A 574 -12.48 20.39 7.00
CA SER A 574 -12.59 19.03 7.57
C SER A 574 -11.50 18.70 8.61
N LEU A 575 -11.04 19.68 9.38
CA LEU A 575 -10.02 19.45 10.41
C LEU A 575 -10.63 18.76 11.64
N PRO A 576 -9.91 17.84 12.32
CA PRO A 576 -10.46 17.12 13.47
C PRO A 576 -10.96 18.07 14.57
N LYS A 577 -12.20 17.88 15.05
CA LYS A 577 -12.74 18.67 16.17
C LYS A 577 -12.09 18.29 17.50
N THR A 578 -11.68 17.02 17.65
CA THR A 578 -11.08 16.47 18.86
C THR A 578 -9.75 15.79 18.59
N ASP A 579 -8.97 15.61 19.64
CA ASP A 579 -7.93 14.61 19.69
C ASP A 579 -8.51 13.19 19.60
N ASP A 580 -7.62 12.20 19.57
CA ASP A 580 -7.98 10.78 19.52
C ASP A 580 -8.70 10.24 20.76
N ASN A 581 -8.69 10.99 21.86
CA ASN A 581 -9.36 10.63 23.12
C ASN A 581 -10.75 11.29 23.24
N GLY A 582 -11.15 12.12 22.26
CA GLY A 582 -12.42 12.83 22.23
C GLY A 582 -12.41 14.22 22.90
N LYS A 583 -11.24 14.78 23.19
CA LYS A 583 -11.05 16.08 23.84
C LYS A 583 -10.83 17.18 22.80
N GLU A 584 -11.50 18.33 22.91
CA GLU A 584 -11.58 19.31 21.81
C GLU A 584 -10.24 20.01 21.49
N TYR A 585 -10.02 20.34 20.21
CA TYR A 585 -8.89 21.13 19.75
C TYR A 585 -9.22 22.63 19.70
N ILE A 586 -8.38 23.45 20.33
CA ILE A 586 -8.36 24.90 20.16
C ILE A 586 -7.32 25.23 19.07
N TYR A 587 -7.79 25.85 17.99
CA TYR A 587 -6.96 26.25 16.85
C TYR A 587 -6.47 27.69 16.95
N SER A 588 -5.26 27.93 16.43
CA SER A 588 -4.63 29.25 16.34
C SER A 588 -3.74 29.33 15.10
N VAL A 589 -3.42 30.53 14.64
CA VAL A 589 -2.61 30.76 13.44
C VAL A 589 -1.40 31.61 13.75
N LYS A 590 -0.31 31.41 13.00
CA LYS A 590 0.86 32.30 13.01
C LYS A 590 1.17 32.83 11.62
N GLU A 591 1.68 34.06 11.57
CA GLU A 591 2.14 34.72 10.35
C GLU A 591 3.65 34.61 10.15
N GLY A 592 4.05 34.41 8.89
CA GLY A 592 5.44 34.36 8.46
C GLY A 592 5.64 34.58 6.98
N GLU A 593 6.89 34.47 6.54
CA GLU A 593 7.28 34.37 5.13
C GLU A 593 7.71 32.93 4.81
N LEU A 594 7.50 32.48 3.56
CA LEU A 594 8.07 31.22 3.07
C LEU A 594 9.35 31.51 2.27
N LYS A 595 10.49 30.99 2.71
CA LYS A 595 11.80 31.15 2.04
C LYS A 595 12.43 29.79 1.81
N GLU A 596 12.78 29.50 0.56
CA GLU A 596 13.37 28.23 0.12
C GLU A 596 12.56 26.96 0.50
N GLY A 597 11.28 27.15 0.86
CA GLY A 597 10.36 26.11 1.34
C GLY A 597 10.17 26.09 2.86
N GLU A 598 10.98 26.81 3.63
CA GLU A 598 10.85 26.91 5.09
C GLU A 598 9.96 28.11 5.51
N PHE A 599 9.13 27.89 6.53
CA PHE A 599 8.28 28.92 7.13
C PHE A 599 9.03 29.68 8.23
N ILE A 600 9.28 30.97 7.99
CA ILE A 600 9.98 31.87 8.91
C ILE A 600 8.95 32.80 9.57
N GLU A 601 8.75 32.63 10.87
CA GLU A 601 7.77 33.37 11.68
C GLU A 601 8.19 34.85 11.85
N LYS A 602 7.63 35.76 11.04
CA LYS A 602 7.86 37.20 11.12
C LYS A 602 6.65 38.00 10.62
N ALA A 603 6.65 39.32 10.86
CA ALA A 603 5.81 40.25 10.11
C ALA A 603 6.53 40.71 8.82
N PRO A 604 5.81 41.24 7.82
CA PRO A 604 6.39 42.03 6.74
C PRO A 604 7.10 43.28 7.25
N ASP A 605 8.06 43.76 6.46
CA ASP A 605 8.86 44.93 6.79
C ASP A 605 7.96 46.17 6.95
N ASN A 606 8.20 46.96 8.01
CA ASN A 606 7.39 48.14 8.40
C ASN A 606 5.99 47.82 8.96
N TYR A 607 5.74 46.58 9.38
CA TYR A 607 4.55 46.19 10.15
C TYR A 607 4.91 45.53 11.48
N ILE A 608 4.12 45.80 12.52
CA ILE A 608 4.12 45.06 13.78
C ILE A 608 2.91 44.11 13.77
N LYS A 609 3.16 42.79 13.84
CA LYS A 609 2.09 41.78 13.92
C LYS A 609 1.58 41.60 15.36
N THR A 610 0.29 41.34 15.49
CA THR A 610 -0.36 40.88 16.73
C THR A 610 -1.22 39.66 16.39
N GLU A 611 -0.96 38.54 17.05
CA GLU A 611 -1.62 37.25 16.83
C GLU A 611 -2.55 36.94 18.00
N ASN A 612 -3.84 36.71 17.71
CA ASN A 612 -4.84 36.36 18.72
C ASN A 612 -5.75 35.23 18.19
N GLY A 613 -5.46 34.00 18.59
CA GLY A 613 -6.16 32.81 18.13
C GLY A 613 -6.07 32.69 16.60
N LEU A 614 -7.18 32.88 15.91
CA LEU A 614 -7.30 32.81 14.44
C LEU A 614 -7.29 34.18 13.74
N THR A 615 -7.05 35.29 14.47
CA THR A 615 -6.91 36.63 13.86
C THR A 615 -5.47 37.13 13.97
N VAL A 616 -4.91 37.62 12.86
CA VAL A 616 -3.61 38.33 12.86
C VAL A 616 -3.78 39.75 12.32
N THR A 617 -3.53 40.73 13.18
CA THR A 617 -3.53 42.15 12.83
C THR A 617 -2.11 42.63 12.58
N ASN A 618 -1.85 43.23 11.42
CA ASN A 618 -0.60 43.96 11.16
C ASN A 618 -0.86 45.45 11.23
N LYS A 619 -0.13 46.12 12.13
CA LYS A 619 -0.15 47.57 12.25
C LYS A 619 1.06 48.16 11.57
N TYR A 620 0.83 49.06 10.62
CA TYR A 620 1.88 49.77 9.93
C TYR A 620 2.61 50.74 10.86
N TYR A 621 3.88 50.98 10.57
CA TYR A 621 4.63 52.11 11.10
C TYR A 621 5.53 52.67 9.98
N SER A 622 5.67 54.00 9.91
CA SER A 622 6.57 54.60 8.93
C SER A 622 8.01 54.09 9.11
N PRO A 623 8.71 53.71 8.01
CA PRO A 623 10.16 53.58 8.03
C PRO A 623 10.79 54.89 8.52
N LYS A 624 11.94 54.79 9.20
CA LYS A 624 12.70 55.97 9.64
C LYS A 624 13.83 56.30 8.66
N ILE A 625 13.95 57.57 8.30
CA ILE A 625 14.99 58.10 7.42
C ILE A 625 15.80 59.20 8.10
N GLU A 626 16.93 59.53 7.50
CA GLU A 626 17.77 60.66 7.85
C GLU A 626 17.99 61.54 6.61
N ILE A 627 18.02 62.85 6.78
CA ILE A 627 18.17 63.83 5.69
C ILE A 627 19.30 64.78 6.05
N THR A 628 20.26 64.98 5.14
CA THR A 628 21.41 65.88 5.34
C THR A 628 21.25 67.16 4.53
N GLY A 629 21.46 68.31 5.17
CA GLY A 629 21.58 69.62 4.53
C GLY A 629 23.00 70.17 4.67
N LYS A 630 23.63 70.54 3.56
CA LYS A 630 25.00 71.04 3.47
C LYS A 630 25.03 72.47 2.92
N LYS A 631 25.69 73.38 3.63
CA LYS A 631 25.90 74.76 3.19
C LYS A 631 27.10 74.84 2.25
N LEU A 632 27.02 75.71 1.25
CA LEU A 632 28.15 76.15 0.45
C LEU A 632 28.13 77.69 0.28
N TRP A 633 29.32 78.27 0.14
CA TRP A 633 29.55 79.68 -0.16
C TRP A 633 30.38 79.78 -1.43
N GLU A 634 29.88 80.52 -2.43
CA GLU A 634 30.63 80.80 -3.66
C GLU A 634 31.26 82.19 -3.58
N ASN A 635 32.59 82.23 -3.75
CA ASN A 635 33.40 83.45 -3.81
C ASN A 635 33.33 84.34 -2.55
N GLU A 636 33.23 83.74 -1.36
CA GLU A 636 33.25 84.44 -0.07
C GLU A 636 34.12 83.67 0.95
N GLU A 637 35.22 84.27 1.41
CA GLU A 637 36.15 83.62 2.35
C GLU A 637 35.58 83.52 3.78
N GLY A 638 34.80 84.52 4.20
CA GLY A 638 34.33 84.67 5.58
C GLY A 638 33.19 83.74 6.03
N LYS A 639 32.66 82.89 5.13
CA LYS A 639 31.63 81.85 5.40
C LYS A 639 30.64 82.19 6.54
N PRO A 640 29.80 83.24 6.39
CA PRO A 640 28.97 83.72 7.47
C PRO A 640 27.92 82.68 7.92
N THR A 641 27.40 82.87 9.13
CA THR A 641 26.38 82.00 9.74
C THR A 641 25.10 81.95 8.89
N ALA A 642 24.62 80.73 8.66
CA ALA A 642 23.38 80.42 7.95
C ALA A 642 22.38 79.70 8.89
N LYS A 643 21.08 79.73 8.56
CA LYS A 643 20.05 78.95 9.26
C LYS A 643 19.21 78.18 8.26
N LEU A 644 19.16 76.86 8.39
CA LEU A 644 18.39 75.98 7.52
C LEU A 644 17.16 75.45 8.25
N GLN A 645 15.98 75.56 7.63
CA GLN A 645 14.74 74.94 8.08
C GLN A 645 14.41 73.75 7.18
N LEU A 646 14.17 72.59 7.79
CA LEU A 646 13.56 71.43 7.12
C LEU A 646 12.05 71.63 7.02
N TYR A 647 11.46 71.23 5.90
CA TYR A 647 10.02 71.22 5.68
C TYR A 647 9.56 69.81 5.28
N LYS A 648 8.44 69.36 5.84
CA LYS A 648 7.74 68.09 5.61
C LYS A 648 6.36 68.43 5.02
N ASN A 649 6.11 68.05 3.76
CA ASN A 649 4.92 68.46 2.99
C ASN A 649 4.65 69.99 3.13
N GLU A 650 5.64 70.80 2.76
CA GLU A 650 5.64 72.28 2.83
C GLU A 650 5.49 72.92 4.23
N LYS A 651 5.23 72.14 5.28
CA LYS A 651 5.16 72.60 6.68
C LYS A 651 6.54 72.51 7.36
N ALA A 652 6.91 73.50 8.15
CA ALA A 652 8.19 73.48 8.89
C ALA A 652 8.24 72.29 9.88
N GLU A 653 9.31 71.48 9.77
CA GLU A 653 9.56 70.30 10.58
C GLU A 653 10.72 70.58 11.56
N GLY A 654 10.41 70.62 12.85
CA GLY A 654 11.38 71.01 13.88
C GLY A 654 11.78 72.50 13.81
N SER A 655 12.77 72.88 14.62
CA SER A 655 13.32 74.26 14.65
C SER A 655 14.43 74.47 13.60
N PRO A 656 14.68 75.71 13.15
CA PRO A 656 15.81 76.02 12.27
C PRO A 656 17.15 75.64 12.89
N VAL A 657 18.03 75.05 12.09
CA VAL A 657 19.38 74.64 12.50
C VAL A 657 20.41 75.65 11.99
N GLU A 658 21.26 76.11 12.90
CA GLU A 658 22.34 77.05 12.60
C GLU A 658 23.61 76.32 12.10
N LEU A 659 24.20 76.84 11.02
CA LEU A 659 25.43 76.36 10.39
C LEU A 659 26.43 77.53 10.30
N ASN A 660 27.71 77.24 10.50
CA ASN A 660 28.79 78.23 10.53
C ASN A 660 30.09 77.65 9.92
N ALA A 661 31.20 78.39 9.98
CA ALA A 661 32.47 77.99 9.37
C ALA A 661 32.99 76.62 9.85
N ASP A 662 32.78 76.27 11.12
CA ASP A 662 33.21 75.01 11.74
C ASP A 662 32.23 73.85 11.49
N LYS A 663 30.94 74.18 11.25
CA LYS A 663 29.86 73.23 11.01
C LYS A 663 29.04 73.65 9.79
N MET A 664 29.49 73.20 8.63
CA MET A 664 28.88 73.49 7.32
C MET A 664 27.80 72.48 6.90
N GLU A 665 27.45 71.50 7.74
CA GLU A 665 26.40 70.51 7.45
C GLU A 665 25.67 70.01 8.70
N HIS A 666 24.46 69.51 8.51
CA HIS A 666 23.65 68.87 9.55
C HIS A 666 22.77 67.76 8.97
N THR A 667 22.55 66.71 9.76
CA THR A 667 21.65 65.60 9.45
C THR A 667 20.49 65.58 10.44
N TRP A 668 19.28 65.77 9.94
CA TRP A 668 18.04 65.49 10.67
C TRP A 668 17.80 63.98 10.67
N LYS A 669 17.50 63.39 11.83
CA LYS A 669 17.42 61.93 12.05
C LYS A 669 16.03 61.52 12.56
N ASN A 670 15.71 60.22 12.45
CA ASN A 670 14.45 59.61 12.93
C ASN A 670 13.16 60.19 12.31
N LEU A 671 13.28 60.80 11.13
CA LEU A 671 12.17 61.35 10.36
C LEU A 671 11.31 60.21 9.79
N ASP A 672 9.99 60.41 9.74
CA ASP A 672 9.09 59.47 9.06
C ASP A 672 9.28 59.54 7.55
N LYS A 673 9.50 58.41 6.89
CA LYS A 673 9.46 58.33 5.43
C LYS A 673 8.04 58.54 4.88
N THR A 674 7.02 58.07 5.59
CA THR A 674 5.63 58.00 5.09
C THR A 674 4.60 58.44 6.14
N ASP A 675 3.39 58.79 5.69
CA ASP A 675 2.23 58.86 6.58
C ASP A 675 1.75 57.45 7.03
N ASP A 676 0.69 57.42 7.85
CA ASP A 676 0.11 56.18 8.40
C ASP A 676 -0.56 55.31 7.32
N ASP A 677 -0.89 55.86 6.15
CA ASP A 677 -1.41 55.15 4.97
C ASP A 677 -0.28 54.71 4.01
N GLY A 678 0.97 55.02 4.33
CA GLY A 678 2.16 54.61 3.58
C GLY A 678 2.57 55.51 2.41
N ASN A 679 1.98 56.70 2.25
CA ASN A 679 2.37 57.65 1.21
C ASN A 679 3.66 58.37 1.62
N GLU A 680 4.63 58.54 0.72
CA GLU A 680 5.91 59.18 1.05
C GLU A 680 5.77 60.69 1.35
N TYR A 681 6.41 61.13 2.42
CA TYR A 681 6.52 62.55 2.78
C TYR A 681 7.54 63.27 1.88
N VAL A 682 7.12 64.39 1.28
CA VAL A 682 7.99 65.27 0.50
C VAL A 682 8.75 66.18 1.45
N TYR A 683 10.05 65.91 1.60
CA TYR A 683 10.95 66.75 2.38
C TYR A 683 11.69 67.76 1.49
N THR A 684 11.84 68.99 1.99
CA THR A 684 12.66 70.05 1.36
C THR A 684 13.39 70.86 2.43
N VAL A 685 14.46 71.57 2.07
CA VAL A 685 15.20 72.47 2.96
C VAL A 685 15.21 73.87 2.37
N LYS A 686 14.98 74.90 3.19
CA LYS A 686 15.14 76.32 2.80
C LYS A 686 16.02 77.06 3.81
N GLU A 687 16.74 78.07 3.35
CA GLU A 687 17.45 79.01 4.20
C GLU A 687 16.47 80.04 4.79
N VAL A 688 16.54 80.27 6.10
CA VAL A 688 15.64 81.19 6.80
C VAL A 688 16.01 82.64 6.45
N TYR A 689 15.01 83.47 6.21
CA TYR A 689 15.11 84.85 5.70
C TYR A 689 15.51 84.97 4.21
N GLU A 690 15.47 83.88 3.44
CA GLU A 690 15.45 83.96 1.97
C GLU A 690 14.11 84.56 1.48
N GLU A 691 14.18 85.55 0.59
CA GLU A 691 13.05 86.07 -0.17
C GLU A 691 13.38 86.03 -1.67
N ASN A 692 12.51 85.37 -2.45
CA ASN A 692 12.58 85.31 -3.91
C ASN A 692 13.95 84.85 -4.48
N GLY A 693 14.57 83.80 -3.90
CA GLY A 693 15.87 83.28 -4.33
C GLY A 693 17.06 84.11 -3.87
N ASN A 694 16.89 85.06 -2.95
CA ASN A 694 17.94 85.94 -2.45
C ASN A 694 17.86 86.10 -0.93
N ILE A 695 19.01 86.28 -0.28
CA ILE A 695 19.11 86.54 1.16
C ILE A 695 20.08 87.69 1.43
N LYS A 696 19.75 88.54 2.41
CA LYS A 696 20.64 89.62 2.87
C LYS A 696 21.32 89.21 4.17
N ILE A 697 22.66 89.15 4.17
CA ILE A 697 23.46 88.77 5.34
C ILE A 697 24.47 89.89 5.60
N GLY A 698 24.32 90.55 6.75
CA GLY A 698 24.97 91.84 7.01
C GLY A 698 24.52 92.89 5.99
N ASN A 699 25.48 93.49 5.29
CA ASN A 699 25.21 94.44 4.19
C ASN A 699 25.29 93.83 2.78
N ALA A 700 25.62 92.55 2.65
CA ALA A 700 25.72 91.89 1.35
C ALA A 700 24.44 91.12 1.00
N TRP A 701 24.06 91.16 -0.28
CA TRP A 701 23.05 90.28 -0.85
C TRP A 701 23.72 89.05 -1.46
N TYR A 702 23.08 87.89 -1.31
CA TYR A 702 23.48 86.63 -1.92
C TYR A 702 22.29 86.04 -2.66
N LYS A 703 22.51 85.53 -3.87
CA LYS A 703 21.56 84.62 -4.52
C LYS A 703 21.70 83.25 -3.87
N VAL A 704 20.58 82.65 -3.49
CA VAL A 704 20.49 81.30 -2.93
C VAL A 704 20.10 80.32 -4.05
N THR A 705 20.73 79.14 -4.09
CA THR A 705 20.35 78.05 -4.99
C THR A 705 20.41 76.70 -4.29
N TYR A 706 19.39 75.89 -4.53
CA TYR A 706 19.22 74.55 -3.94
C TYR A 706 19.53 73.47 -4.98
N GLU A 707 20.30 72.47 -4.58
CA GLU A 707 20.58 71.25 -5.34
C GLU A 707 20.37 70.02 -4.47
N GLY A 708 20.11 68.87 -5.08
CA GLY A 708 19.86 67.61 -4.37
C GLY A 708 18.40 67.37 -3.98
N ASP A 709 18.18 66.33 -3.19
CA ASP A 709 16.87 65.78 -2.82
C ASP A 709 16.93 65.05 -1.47
N ALA A 710 15.79 64.58 -0.97
CA ALA A 710 15.71 63.92 0.34
C ALA A 710 16.51 62.60 0.44
N GLN A 711 16.83 61.93 -0.68
CA GLN A 711 17.61 60.69 -0.68
C GLN A 711 19.12 60.95 -0.78
N LYS A 712 19.53 61.98 -1.52
CA LYS A 712 20.94 62.37 -1.74
C LYS A 712 21.45 63.42 -0.74
N GLY A 713 20.54 64.05 0.00
CA GLY A 713 20.80 65.26 0.76
C GLY A 713 20.72 66.53 -0.09
N PHE A 714 20.59 67.68 0.58
CA PHE A 714 20.45 69.00 -0.03
C PHE A 714 21.76 69.79 0.07
N VAL A 715 22.10 70.53 -0.99
CA VAL A 715 23.21 71.50 -1.03
C VAL A 715 22.63 72.89 -1.24
N ILE A 716 22.88 73.80 -0.28
CA ILE A 716 22.37 75.17 -0.24
C ILE A 716 23.53 76.12 -0.52
N LYS A 717 23.65 76.60 -1.76
CA LYS A 717 24.74 77.48 -2.21
C LYS A 717 24.32 78.95 -2.17
N ASN A 718 25.20 79.81 -1.63
CA ASN A 718 24.99 81.26 -1.64
C ASN A 718 26.09 81.94 -2.45
N LYS A 719 25.71 82.78 -3.42
CA LYS A 719 26.59 83.49 -4.34
C LYS A 719 26.36 85.01 -4.22
N LYS A 720 27.41 85.75 -3.87
CA LYS A 720 27.35 87.19 -3.56
C LYS A 720 26.97 88.06 -4.78
N LEU A 721 26.21 89.14 -4.57
CA LEU A 721 25.64 90.01 -5.62
C LEU A 721 26.14 91.47 -5.56
N PRO A 722 26.18 92.19 -6.71
CA PRO A 722 26.59 93.60 -6.81
C PRO A 722 25.46 94.62 -6.52
N PRO A 723 25.78 95.92 -6.28
CA PRO A 723 24.82 97.00 -5.95
C PRO A 723 24.16 97.71 -7.17
N ILE A 724 23.19 98.61 -6.91
CA ILE A 724 22.24 99.22 -7.88
C ILE A 724 21.92 100.72 -7.62
N THR A 725 21.30 101.42 -8.59
CA THR A 725 21.09 102.90 -8.64
C THR A 725 19.66 103.36 -9.09
N PRO A 726 19.17 104.59 -8.79
CA PRO A 726 17.74 104.99 -8.92
C PRO A 726 17.35 106.04 -10.02
N MET A 727 16.04 106.32 -10.21
CA MET A 727 15.41 107.19 -11.26
C MET A 727 14.21 108.05 -10.78
N THR A 728 13.66 108.95 -11.62
CA THR A 728 12.62 109.99 -11.31
C THR A 728 11.43 110.11 -12.33
N PRO A 729 10.31 110.82 -12.02
CA PRO A 729 9.04 110.79 -12.79
C PRO A 729 8.78 111.99 -13.77
N PRO A 730 7.81 111.87 -14.72
CA PRO A 730 7.56 112.84 -15.80
C PRO A 730 6.38 113.84 -15.60
N THR A 731 6.42 114.97 -16.34
CA THR A 731 5.41 116.06 -16.35
C THR A 731 4.88 116.39 -17.77
N ARG A 732 3.86 117.26 -17.88
CA ARG A 732 3.24 117.76 -19.12
C ARG A 732 2.84 119.25 -19.04
N ALA A 733 2.38 119.83 -20.15
CA ALA A 733 1.89 121.21 -20.25
C ALA A 733 0.56 121.28 -21.03
N VAL A 734 -0.25 122.34 -20.80
CA VAL A 734 -1.56 122.56 -21.44
C VAL A 734 -1.68 124.01 -21.93
N LYS A 735 -1.97 124.19 -23.23
CA LYS A 735 -2.16 125.50 -23.87
C LYS A 735 -3.62 125.97 -23.77
N VAL A 736 -3.81 127.29 -23.66
CA VAL A 736 -5.12 127.97 -23.63
C VAL A 736 -5.15 129.10 -24.65
N THR A 737 -6.28 129.26 -25.35
CA THR A 737 -6.55 130.36 -26.30
C THR A 737 -7.94 130.95 -26.06
N LYS A 738 -8.14 132.24 -26.29
CA LYS A 738 -9.42 132.95 -26.16
C LYS A 738 -9.87 133.55 -27.49
N LEU A 739 -11.14 133.35 -27.83
CA LEU A 739 -11.83 133.95 -28.99
C LEU A 739 -13.03 134.78 -28.54
N TRP A 740 -13.38 135.78 -29.34
CA TRP A 740 -14.53 136.65 -29.15
C TRP A 740 -15.40 136.64 -30.42
N LYS A 741 -16.71 136.47 -30.27
CA LYS A 741 -17.67 136.34 -31.37
C LYS A 741 -18.95 137.16 -31.17
N ASP A 742 -19.57 137.57 -32.28
CA ASP A 742 -20.93 138.11 -32.31
C ASP A 742 -22.01 137.01 -32.17
N HIS A 743 -23.30 137.38 -32.16
CA HIS A 743 -24.40 136.42 -32.03
C HIS A 743 -24.47 135.39 -33.18
N ASN A 744 -23.99 135.73 -34.38
CA ASN A 744 -23.94 134.84 -35.54
C ASN A 744 -22.68 133.95 -35.56
N GLY A 745 -21.75 134.16 -34.63
CA GLY A 745 -20.48 133.46 -34.57
C GLY A 745 -19.36 134.09 -35.41
N GLY A 746 -19.58 135.28 -35.99
CA GLY A 746 -18.53 136.08 -36.63
C GLY A 746 -17.51 136.58 -35.60
N ALA A 747 -16.25 136.75 -35.99
CA ALA A 747 -15.20 137.21 -35.08
C ALA A 747 -15.32 138.73 -34.81
N ILE A 748 -15.14 139.14 -33.55
CA ILE A 748 -15.22 140.55 -33.13
C ILE A 748 -14.01 140.95 -32.30
N SER A 749 -13.76 142.27 -32.22
CA SER A 749 -12.85 142.85 -31.24
C SER A 749 -13.26 142.48 -29.80
N ALA A 750 -12.27 142.23 -28.94
CA ALA A 750 -12.51 141.97 -27.52
C ALA A 750 -13.12 143.22 -26.83
N PRO A 751 -14.14 143.07 -25.98
CA PRO A 751 -14.76 144.14 -25.20
C PRO A 751 -14.01 144.43 -23.88
N THR A 752 -12.72 144.09 -23.81
CA THR A 752 -11.86 144.27 -22.64
C THR A 752 -10.40 144.05 -23.04
N ASP A 753 -9.46 144.63 -22.30
CA ASP A 753 -8.02 144.49 -22.56
C ASP A 753 -7.45 143.14 -22.07
N LYS A 754 -8.09 142.54 -21.04
CA LYS A 754 -7.69 141.24 -20.48
C LYS A 754 -8.83 140.43 -19.87
N ILE A 755 -8.62 139.12 -19.81
CA ILE A 755 -9.40 138.18 -18.98
C ILE A 755 -8.45 137.36 -18.10
N THR A 756 -8.97 136.75 -17.05
CA THR A 756 -8.24 135.77 -16.23
C THR A 756 -8.87 134.39 -16.40
N VAL A 757 -8.04 133.35 -16.48
CA VAL A 757 -8.43 131.96 -16.68
C VAL A 757 -7.79 131.09 -15.60
N GLU A 758 -8.58 130.24 -14.95
CA GLU A 758 -8.14 129.32 -13.89
C GLU A 758 -8.07 127.88 -14.39
N LEU A 759 -7.03 127.16 -13.98
CA LEU A 759 -6.81 125.74 -14.29
C LEU A 759 -7.49 124.85 -13.24
N TYR A 760 -8.17 123.81 -13.71
CA TYR A 760 -8.82 122.79 -12.89
C TYR A 760 -8.15 121.43 -13.16
N LYS A 761 -7.89 120.66 -12.09
CA LYS A 761 -7.35 119.29 -12.10
C LYS A 761 -8.47 118.35 -11.67
N ASP A 762 -8.90 117.48 -12.57
CA ASP A 762 -9.93 116.47 -12.35
C ASP A 762 -11.24 117.07 -11.78
N GLY A 763 -11.61 118.24 -12.28
CA GLY A 763 -12.80 119.00 -11.88
C GLY A 763 -12.61 119.96 -10.69
N ASN A 764 -11.48 119.92 -10.00
CA ASN A 764 -11.19 120.77 -8.83
C ASN A 764 -10.28 121.95 -9.19
N PRO A 765 -10.50 123.17 -8.64
CA PRO A 765 -9.66 124.33 -8.94
C PRO A 765 -8.25 124.14 -8.39
N THR A 766 -7.23 124.44 -9.19
CA THR A 766 -5.81 124.30 -8.79
C THR A 766 -5.21 125.58 -8.21
N GLY A 767 -5.94 126.70 -8.22
CA GLY A 767 -5.43 128.04 -7.92
C GLY A 767 -4.50 128.63 -9.00
N LYS A 768 -3.94 127.82 -9.91
CA LYS A 768 -3.08 128.29 -11.01
C LYS A 768 -3.93 129.09 -12.01
N LYS A 769 -3.51 130.33 -12.31
CA LYS A 769 -4.20 131.28 -13.19
C LYS A 769 -3.30 131.82 -14.30
N LEU A 770 -3.91 132.19 -15.43
CA LEU A 770 -3.30 132.89 -16.55
C LEU A 770 -4.12 134.14 -16.88
N GLU A 771 -3.46 135.25 -17.23
CA GLU A 771 -4.13 136.39 -17.87
C GLU A 771 -3.96 136.30 -19.39
N LEU A 772 -5.08 136.36 -20.12
CA LEU A 772 -5.09 136.40 -21.59
C LEU A 772 -5.46 137.81 -22.02
N THR A 773 -4.68 138.39 -22.93
CA THR A 773 -4.73 139.82 -23.30
C THR A 773 -4.52 139.98 -24.80
N LYS A 774 -4.82 141.17 -25.35
CA LYS A 774 -4.47 141.46 -26.75
C LYS A 774 -2.96 141.30 -27.04
N ALA A 775 -2.10 141.61 -26.07
CA ALA A 775 -0.64 141.56 -26.24
C ALA A 775 -0.07 140.12 -26.29
N ASN A 776 -0.68 139.13 -25.63
CA ASN A 776 -0.31 137.72 -25.76
C ASN A 776 -1.12 136.97 -26.84
N ASN A 777 -1.70 137.72 -27.79
CA ASN A 777 -2.60 137.22 -28.83
C ASN A 777 -3.74 136.36 -28.25
N TRP A 778 -4.24 136.75 -27.08
CA TRP A 778 -5.28 136.06 -26.33
C TRP A 778 -4.93 134.58 -26.02
N SER A 779 -3.66 134.29 -25.71
CA SER A 779 -3.18 132.92 -25.51
C SER A 779 -2.11 132.76 -24.41
N GLY A 780 -2.03 131.57 -23.83
CA GLY A 780 -1.11 131.24 -22.72
C GLY A 780 -0.93 129.73 -22.52
N VAL A 781 -0.04 129.32 -21.61
CA VAL A 781 0.27 127.89 -21.35
C VAL A 781 0.51 127.66 -19.86
N PHE A 782 -0.13 126.63 -19.30
CA PHE A 782 0.24 126.07 -18.00
C PHE A 782 1.29 124.98 -18.20
N LYS A 783 2.42 125.08 -17.48
CA LYS A 783 3.52 124.11 -17.52
C LYS A 783 3.60 123.27 -16.23
N ASP A 784 4.44 122.25 -16.28
CA ASP A 784 4.88 121.46 -15.13
C ASP A 784 3.68 120.92 -14.32
N LEU A 785 2.80 120.26 -15.07
CA LEU A 785 1.64 119.54 -14.58
C LEU A 785 1.97 118.06 -14.52
N GLU A 786 1.59 117.39 -13.43
CA GLU A 786 1.84 115.98 -13.23
C GLU A 786 1.14 115.14 -14.31
N VAL A 787 1.80 114.07 -14.77
CA VAL A 787 1.21 113.17 -15.77
C VAL A 787 0.19 112.22 -15.13
N ALA A 788 0.56 111.61 -13.99
CA ALA A 788 -0.21 110.62 -13.25
C ALA A 788 0.16 110.66 -11.76
N ASN A 789 -0.56 109.90 -10.92
CA ASN A 789 -0.28 109.83 -9.48
C ASN A 789 0.91 108.91 -9.14
N GLY A 790 2.14 109.39 -9.39
CA GLY A 790 3.39 108.71 -9.05
C GLY A 790 4.06 107.97 -10.22
N LEU A 791 5.28 107.46 -9.96
CA LEU A 791 6.09 106.76 -10.96
C LEU A 791 5.47 105.41 -11.33
N GLY A 792 5.16 105.21 -12.61
CA GLY A 792 4.53 103.98 -13.12
C GLY A 792 3.00 103.92 -12.96
N SER A 793 2.35 104.96 -12.41
CA SER A 793 0.89 105.01 -12.30
C SER A 793 0.21 105.17 -13.67
N THR A 794 -0.89 104.44 -13.85
CA THR A 794 -1.77 104.48 -15.03
C THR A 794 -2.93 105.46 -14.90
N GLU A 795 -3.13 106.07 -13.72
CA GLU A 795 -4.18 107.06 -13.47
C GLU A 795 -3.72 108.46 -13.89
N TYR A 796 -4.04 108.83 -15.14
CA TYR A 796 -3.63 110.10 -15.74
C TYR A 796 -4.55 111.26 -15.39
N TYR A 797 -3.99 112.34 -14.84
CA TYR A 797 -4.73 113.55 -14.46
C TYR A 797 -5.31 114.29 -15.67
N LYS A 798 -6.56 114.76 -15.56
CA LYS A 798 -7.30 115.50 -16.57
C LYS A 798 -7.43 116.97 -16.21
N TYR A 799 -6.88 117.83 -17.07
CA TYR A 799 -6.89 119.27 -16.89
C TYR A 799 -7.93 119.96 -17.77
N THR A 800 -8.69 120.87 -17.18
CA THR A 800 -9.65 121.77 -17.85
C THR A 800 -9.45 123.21 -17.38
N VAL A 801 -10.12 124.18 -17.99
CA VAL A 801 -9.99 125.60 -17.63
C VAL A 801 -11.34 126.29 -17.52
N LYS A 802 -11.42 127.34 -16.70
CA LYS A 802 -12.59 128.20 -16.58
C LYS A 802 -12.20 129.69 -16.56
N GLU A 803 -12.95 130.53 -17.25
CA GLU A 803 -12.83 131.99 -17.20
C GLU A 803 -13.32 132.53 -15.85
N ALA A 804 -12.51 133.36 -15.20
CA ALA A 804 -12.86 133.98 -13.93
C ALA A 804 -13.94 135.06 -14.14
N GLY A 805 -14.95 135.07 -13.27
CA GLY A 805 -16.13 135.93 -13.41
C GLY A 805 -17.27 135.35 -14.24
N GLU A 806 -17.10 134.17 -14.85
CA GLU A 806 -18.21 133.44 -15.48
C GLU A 806 -19.16 132.86 -14.43
N ASN A 807 -20.46 133.11 -14.60
CA ASN A 807 -21.52 132.45 -13.86
C ASN A 807 -22.44 131.69 -14.85
N GLY A 808 -22.62 130.38 -14.63
CA GLY A 808 -23.51 129.53 -15.43
C GLY A 808 -23.27 129.58 -16.95
N ASN A 809 -22.01 129.49 -17.40
CA ASN A 809 -21.63 129.64 -18.81
C ASN A 809 -22.02 130.98 -19.46
N THR A 810 -22.25 132.03 -18.65
CA THR A 810 -22.43 133.40 -19.13
C THR A 810 -21.50 134.36 -18.39
N ILE A 811 -21.12 135.45 -19.05
CA ILE A 811 -20.27 136.51 -18.50
C ILE A 811 -20.68 137.85 -19.11
N LYS A 812 -20.39 138.96 -18.42
CA LYS A 812 -20.79 140.31 -18.87
C LYS A 812 -19.58 141.23 -18.99
N PHE A 813 -19.50 141.92 -20.13
CA PHE A 813 -18.50 142.95 -20.42
C PHE A 813 -19.22 144.15 -21.07
N ASP A 814 -18.93 145.37 -20.61
CA ASP A 814 -19.55 146.62 -21.07
C ASP A 814 -21.09 146.56 -21.20
N GLY A 815 -21.74 146.01 -20.16
CA GLY A 815 -23.19 145.82 -20.08
C GLY A 815 -23.76 144.74 -21.00
N LYS A 816 -22.98 144.18 -21.93
CA LYS A 816 -23.41 143.14 -22.87
C LYS A 816 -23.14 141.75 -22.30
N GLN A 817 -24.06 140.82 -22.54
CA GLN A 817 -23.93 139.42 -22.11
C GLN A 817 -23.31 138.55 -23.21
N TYR A 818 -22.42 137.65 -22.80
CA TYR A 818 -21.70 136.71 -23.65
C TYR A 818 -21.86 135.30 -23.08
N LYS A 819 -22.14 134.35 -23.96
CA LYS A 819 -22.12 132.92 -23.65
C LYS A 819 -20.69 132.39 -23.76
N VAL A 820 -20.21 131.74 -22.69
CA VAL A 820 -18.86 131.21 -22.57
C VAL A 820 -18.84 129.74 -22.97
N ILE A 821 -18.10 129.43 -24.03
CA ILE A 821 -18.05 128.12 -24.67
C ILE A 821 -16.62 127.59 -24.62
N TYR A 822 -16.42 126.38 -24.06
CA TYR A 822 -15.13 125.70 -23.98
C TYR A 822 -15.06 124.58 -25.02
N LYS A 823 -13.95 124.49 -25.75
CA LYS A 823 -13.67 123.42 -26.74
C LYS A 823 -12.18 123.05 -26.73
N GLY A 824 -11.82 121.94 -27.37
CA GLY A 824 -10.43 121.47 -27.49
C GLY A 824 -10.05 120.39 -26.48
N SER A 825 -8.75 120.10 -26.35
CA SER A 825 -8.22 119.02 -25.52
C SER A 825 -6.94 119.44 -24.77
N MET A 826 -6.48 118.63 -23.81
CA MET A 826 -5.16 118.85 -23.18
C MET A 826 -3.98 118.77 -24.18
N LYS A 827 -4.12 117.95 -25.22
CA LYS A 827 -3.06 117.69 -26.22
C LYS A 827 -2.97 118.80 -27.26
N ASP A 828 -4.13 119.24 -27.74
CA ASP A 828 -4.25 120.13 -28.89
C ASP A 828 -4.48 121.60 -28.47
N GLY A 829 -4.77 121.82 -27.18
CA GLY A 829 -5.05 123.12 -26.58
C GLY A 829 -6.54 123.33 -26.28
N LEU A 830 -6.82 124.08 -25.22
CA LEU A 830 -8.16 124.45 -24.78
C LEU A 830 -8.51 125.84 -25.31
N THR A 831 -9.64 125.96 -26.01
CA THR A 831 -10.13 127.23 -26.56
C THR A 831 -11.39 127.67 -25.84
N ILE A 832 -11.35 128.86 -25.25
CA ILE A 832 -12.48 129.54 -24.65
C ILE A 832 -13.04 130.51 -25.70
N THR A 833 -14.35 130.56 -25.87
CA THR A 833 -15.01 131.46 -26.83
C THR A 833 -16.15 132.19 -26.15
N ASN A 834 -16.12 133.53 -26.17
CA ASN A 834 -17.23 134.37 -25.70
C ASN A 834 -18.04 134.83 -26.89
N GLN A 835 -19.21 134.23 -27.07
CA GLN A 835 -20.15 134.57 -28.12
C GLN A 835 -21.23 135.51 -27.56
N LYS A 836 -21.29 136.75 -28.07
CA LYS A 836 -22.25 137.77 -27.64
C LYS A 836 -23.68 137.26 -27.86
N GLU A 837 -24.55 137.38 -26.88
CA GLU A 837 -25.95 136.95 -27.03
C GLU A 837 -26.77 137.99 -27.80
N ALA A 838 -27.82 137.54 -28.49
CA ALA A 838 -28.70 138.40 -29.29
C ALA A 838 -29.65 139.21 -28.39
N PRO A 839 -30.10 140.42 -28.81
CA PRO A 839 -31.14 141.15 -28.09
C PRO A 839 -32.45 140.35 -28.03
N PRO A 840 -33.21 140.40 -26.93
CA PRO A 840 -34.45 139.65 -26.80
C PRO A 840 -35.58 140.23 -27.65
N THR A 841 -36.17 139.41 -28.52
CA THR A 841 -37.52 139.63 -29.07
C THR A 841 -38.58 139.41 -27.96
N PRO A 842 -39.77 140.03 -28.01
CA PRO A 842 -40.66 140.12 -26.85
C PRO A 842 -41.22 138.79 -26.31
N SER A 843 -40.78 138.43 -25.10
CA SER A 843 -41.54 137.81 -24.00
C SER A 843 -42.51 136.64 -24.27
N THR A 844 -42.16 135.46 -23.73
CA THR A 844 -42.93 134.84 -22.62
C THR A 844 -42.03 133.86 -21.83
N PRO A 845 -42.29 133.57 -20.53
CA PRO A 845 -41.29 132.98 -19.63
C PRO A 845 -41.56 131.51 -19.21
N SER A 846 -40.60 130.98 -18.42
CA SER A 846 -40.72 129.80 -17.51
C SER A 846 -40.64 128.40 -18.17
N THR A 847 -40.07 127.34 -17.56
CA THR A 847 -39.46 127.21 -16.20
C THR A 847 -38.39 126.09 -16.12
N SER A 848 -37.48 126.25 -15.15
CA SER A 848 -36.66 125.27 -14.39
C SER A 848 -36.49 123.79 -14.82
N THR A 849 -35.26 123.26 -15.05
CA THR A 849 -34.25 122.67 -14.10
C THR A 849 -34.48 121.16 -13.74
N PRO A 850 -33.56 120.40 -13.07
CA PRO A 850 -33.13 119.05 -13.53
C PRO A 850 -33.25 117.99 -12.38
N PRO A 851 -32.34 117.01 -12.11
CA PRO A 851 -31.35 116.28 -12.93
C PRO A 851 -31.38 114.73 -12.80
N GLN A 852 -30.62 114.08 -13.69
CA GLN A 852 -29.73 112.91 -13.47
C GLN A 852 -29.83 112.06 -12.17
N SER A 853 -29.92 110.74 -12.35
CA SER A 853 -29.17 109.77 -11.53
C SER A 853 -28.72 108.57 -12.38
N THR A 854 -27.73 107.79 -11.91
CA THR A 854 -27.13 106.65 -12.62
C THR A 854 -26.93 105.47 -11.67
N SER A 855 -27.18 104.24 -12.14
CA SER A 855 -26.87 102.98 -11.43
C SER A 855 -25.85 102.13 -12.21
N THR A 856 -25.38 101.04 -11.59
CA THR A 856 -24.10 100.37 -11.87
C THR A 856 -24.23 98.98 -12.52
N THR A 857 -23.07 98.39 -12.89
CA THR A 857 -22.81 96.95 -13.18
C THR A 857 -23.51 96.34 -14.43
N PRO A 858 -23.07 95.16 -14.94
CA PRO A 858 -21.89 94.31 -14.63
C PRO A 858 -20.87 94.35 -15.83
N ASP A 859 -20.08 93.35 -16.30
CA ASP A 859 -20.24 91.89 -16.39
C ASP A 859 -18.98 91.15 -16.94
N LYS A 860 -19.00 89.80 -16.84
CA LYS A 860 -18.42 88.77 -17.74
C LYS A 860 -16.90 88.50 -17.84
N PRO A 861 -16.56 87.21 -18.00
CA PRO A 861 -15.67 86.78 -19.08
C PRO A 861 -16.22 85.64 -19.97
N THR A 862 -15.74 85.58 -21.22
CA THR A 862 -15.96 84.55 -22.28
C THR A 862 -14.81 84.70 -23.30
N ASP A 863 -14.41 83.75 -24.15
CA ASP A 863 -14.61 82.29 -24.35
C ASP A 863 -13.77 81.90 -25.62
N THR A 864 -13.60 80.61 -25.95
CA THR A 864 -13.18 80.07 -27.28
C THR A 864 -11.73 80.38 -27.78
N GLN A 865 -11.10 79.69 -28.76
CA GLN A 865 -11.45 78.52 -29.62
C GLN A 865 -10.22 77.82 -30.28
N ASN A 866 -10.41 76.58 -30.79
CA ASN A 866 -9.79 75.96 -32.00
C ASN A 866 -8.27 75.59 -31.99
N THR A 867 -7.74 74.63 -32.80
CA THR A 867 -8.21 73.75 -33.93
C THR A 867 -7.31 72.47 -34.02
N GLU A 868 -7.45 71.41 -34.85
CA GLU A 868 -8.42 71.02 -35.91
C GLU A 868 -8.71 69.48 -36.00
N LYS A 869 -7.79 68.66 -36.57
CA LYS A 869 -8.06 67.35 -37.25
C LYS A 869 -6.73 66.65 -37.64
N PRO A 870 -6.67 65.45 -38.29
CA PRO A 870 -7.66 64.37 -38.50
C PRO A 870 -7.13 63.01 -37.91
N SER A 871 -7.61 61.79 -38.20
CA SER A 871 -8.61 61.25 -39.15
C SER A 871 -9.14 59.86 -38.73
N ALA A 872 -10.38 59.54 -39.11
CA ALA A 872 -10.91 58.20 -39.50
C ALA A 872 -10.80 56.98 -38.54
N SER A 873 -11.78 56.06 -38.48
CA SER A 873 -13.14 56.02 -39.06
C SER A 873 -13.95 54.79 -38.56
N ASN A 874 -15.13 55.03 -37.98
CA ASN A 874 -16.37 54.19 -38.06
C ASN A 874 -16.32 52.73 -37.52
N THR A 875 -17.40 52.07 -37.04
CA THR A 875 -18.82 52.39 -36.76
C THR A 875 -19.32 51.30 -35.77
N SER A 876 -20.00 51.61 -34.64
CA SER A 876 -21.48 51.73 -34.44
C SER A 876 -22.26 50.39 -34.52
N ILE A 877 -23.41 50.12 -33.87
CA ILE A 877 -24.35 50.90 -32.99
C ILE A 877 -24.89 49.95 -31.87
N SER A 878 -25.44 50.49 -30.77
CA SER A 878 -26.50 49.95 -29.85
C SER A 878 -26.43 48.48 -29.35
N LYS A 879 -26.30 48.21 -28.05
CA LYS A 879 -27.27 48.38 -26.92
C LYS A 879 -28.50 47.42 -26.88
N THR A 880 -28.41 46.49 -25.91
CA THR A 880 -29.45 46.06 -24.92
C THR A 880 -30.70 45.22 -25.31
N LEU A 881 -30.66 43.93 -24.89
CA LEU A 881 -31.68 43.18 -24.07
C LEU A 881 -33.11 42.93 -24.64
N PRO A 882 -33.90 41.92 -24.15
CA PRO A 882 -33.59 40.60 -23.53
C PRO A 882 -34.52 39.41 -23.97
N LYS A 883 -34.37 38.22 -23.33
CA LYS A 883 -35.34 37.09 -23.12
C LYS A 883 -35.57 35.94 -24.16
N THR A 884 -35.77 34.73 -23.58
CA THR A 884 -36.65 33.57 -23.98
C THR A 884 -36.34 32.62 -25.16
N GLY A 885 -36.69 31.32 -24.99
CA GLY A 885 -36.58 30.18 -25.95
C GLY A 885 -35.40 29.23 -25.63
N ALA A 886 -35.46 27.90 -25.51
CA ALA A 886 -36.35 26.78 -25.92
C ALA A 886 -36.22 26.32 -27.39
N GLU A 887 -36.35 25.02 -27.76
CA GLU A 887 -36.53 23.79 -26.94
C GLU A 887 -35.18 23.13 -26.52
N ALA A 888 -34.75 21.86 -26.76
CA ALA A 888 -35.26 20.63 -27.44
C ALA A 888 -34.39 19.41 -27.02
N ASN A 889 -34.73 18.10 -27.15
CA ASN A 889 -35.99 17.32 -27.21
C ASN A 889 -35.61 15.80 -26.98
N LEU A 890 -36.53 14.81 -27.10
CA LEU A 890 -36.38 13.34 -26.91
C LEU A 890 -36.10 12.87 -25.45
N SER A 891 -36.64 11.77 -24.90
CA SER A 891 -37.69 10.79 -25.26
C SER A 891 -37.89 9.82 -24.06
N ILE A 892 -39.01 9.12 -23.77
CA ILE A 892 -40.34 9.00 -24.40
C ILE A 892 -41.44 8.63 -23.34
N TYR A 893 -42.59 8.10 -23.76
CA TYR A 893 -43.84 7.84 -23.01
C TYR A 893 -43.84 6.72 -21.94
N ALA A 894 -44.89 6.74 -21.09
CA ALA A 894 -45.18 5.77 -20.03
C ALA A 894 -46.35 4.82 -20.33
N TRP A 895 -46.25 3.61 -19.78
CA TRP A 895 -47.30 2.74 -19.19
C TRP A 895 -48.76 2.82 -19.69
N ILE A 896 -49.26 1.69 -20.20
CA ILE A 896 -50.69 1.37 -20.35
C ILE A 896 -51.05 0.17 -19.43
N MET A 897 -52.34 0.04 -19.10
CA MET A 897 -52.88 -0.78 -18.00
C MET A 897 -53.57 -2.08 -18.46
N LEU A 898 -53.87 -2.96 -17.48
CA LEU A 898 -54.99 -3.93 -17.40
C LEU A 898 -54.96 -5.31 -18.15
N VAL A 899 -54.60 -6.34 -17.37
CA VAL A 899 -55.51 -7.42 -16.85
C VAL A 899 -55.90 -8.68 -17.67
N SER A 900 -56.10 -9.76 -16.89
CA SER A 900 -56.72 -11.09 -17.16
C SER A 900 -55.82 -12.17 -17.82
N GLY A 901 -55.85 -13.44 -17.40
CA GLY A 901 -56.47 -14.10 -16.23
C GLY A 901 -55.71 -15.42 -15.89
N VAL A 902 -55.53 -15.88 -14.63
CA VAL A 902 -56.50 -16.34 -13.59
C VAL A 902 -56.79 -17.86 -13.64
N LEU A 903 -56.82 -18.51 -12.46
CA LEU A 903 -57.11 -19.95 -12.16
C LEU A 903 -56.00 -20.95 -12.54
N LEU A 904 -55.68 -22.03 -11.78
CA LEU A 904 -56.12 -22.58 -10.47
C LEU A 904 -54.86 -22.76 -9.56
N LEU A 905 -54.79 -22.71 -8.22
CA LEU A 905 -55.66 -22.93 -7.03
C LEU A 905 -55.86 -24.38 -6.54
N LEU A 906 -55.67 -24.59 -5.20
CA LEU A 906 -55.93 -25.77 -4.34
C LEU A 906 -54.96 -26.96 -4.50
N LEU A 907 -54.15 -27.38 -3.51
CA LEU A 907 -54.42 -27.82 -2.12
C LEU A 907 -53.18 -27.50 -1.22
N ASP A 908 -53.27 -27.06 0.05
CA ASP A 908 -53.84 -27.71 1.27
C ASP A 908 -53.08 -29.02 1.64
N TYR A 909 -52.60 -29.35 2.86
CA TYR A 909 -52.47 -28.72 4.18
C TYR A 909 -51.88 -29.78 5.15
N LYS A 910 -50.71 -29.53 5.78
CA LYS A 910 -50.09 -30.15 7.01
C LYS A 910 -48.57 -29.96 6.94
N ARG A 911 -47.79 -29.51 7.95
CA ARG A 911 -47.88 -29.44 9.42
C ARG A 911 -47.45 -30.72 10.17
N ARG A 912 -46.25 -30.63 10.79
CA ARG A 912 -45.64 -31.41 11.91
C ARG A 912 -44.94 -32.76 11.66
N ALA A 913 -43.62 -32.73 11.93
CA ALA A 913 -42.86 -33.51 12.93
C ALA A 913 -42.94 -35.06 12.96
N HIS A 914 -41.78 -35.72 12.86
CA HIS A 914 -40.93 -36.16 14.00
C HIS A 914 -39.54 -36.55 13.45
N THR A 915 -38.41 -36.16 14.05
CA THR A 915 -37.75 -36.80 15.20
C THR A 915 -37.46 -38.29 15.03
N LYS A 916 -36.32 -38.62 14.43
CA LYS A 916 -35.38 -39.59 15.03
C LYS A 916 -33.95 -39.30 14.59
#